data_AF-A0A3D3FRD5-F1
#
_entry.id   AF-A0A3D3FRD5-F1
#
_cell.length_a   1.000
_cell.length_b   1.000
_cell.length_c   1.000
_cell.angle_alpha   90.00
_cell.angle_beta   90.00
_cell.angle_gamma   90.00
#
_symmetry.space_group_name_H-M   'P 1'
#
loop_
_entity.id
_entity.type
_entity.pdbx_description
1 polymer ?
#
loop_
_entity_poly.entity_id
_entity_poly.type
_entity_poly.pdbx_seq_one_letter_code
_entity_poly.pdbx_strand_id
1 'polypeptide(L)'
;MSDIFIPGVKSRFETEKLIDNLMKLERLPKERAQKNVDDLEKQKQIWQEVGIRMRALRESARVLFSFQNPFSERIARSADEAVLTAEATREAREQERSFSVKRIAEADRFLSDPLPADYRVPSGEYEFTVGDAEIVVPFRGGSVGDFTEAVGRRGKGKLGASSIVVQPGTRSLVIEALVTGEENRLGFRKDAEKLALETRIVERIDDKERKPAIDGASLRGVPPAAAPSQAVSTAGTLSVTAGGQARIVVSPAVRAEGGMSLEFEFRSVSRPSEEAAAEGPPQGPSIPPTGSATYGGITIQSDPSTVPLPPWTPPAVPPRVDDLNLVRLSFTDGTSADIPPFADSGDFVRHSFPLSDFGAGKTLSAIDLVNRNTHRDASIRSVRVFDAQARGGLKPKNPISLAADALVEMDGIEVERPSNVVDDLIPGVKVTLRGKSTSPVKLSVEPDRNAAKEAVIALVGNYNKLIAETNVLTRLDGQVIRELDYLSKDEAKAMEEKLGALQGDSTLNQFKATLQRAASTPYATSSDRDLSLLSHIGVSTDASRSGTGGGYDVSRLRGYLEIDEKKLDSALKDRLGSVKELFANDTDGDLINDSGFAIKVDELTKSYVETGGILSLKTGGIDTRIAQDKRRIETMDAQLIAKEDDLKRKYGLMEGALNRMESTSGSIDQFNKNSNQ
;
A
#
# COMPACT_ATOMS: atom_id res chain seq x y z
N MET A 1 -49.43 -51.45 37.66
CA MET A 1 -50.54 -51.60 38.63
C MET A 1 -51.42 -50.37 38.48
N SER A 2 -52.72 -50.58 38.45
CA SER A 2 -53.77 -49.62 38.09
C SER A 2 -53.72 -48.33 38.90
N ASP A 3 -53.58 -47.21 38.19
CA ASP A 3 -53.93 -45.87 38.66
C ASP A 3 -55.41 -45.89 39.06
N ILE A 4 -55.68 -45.92 40.36
CA ILE A 4 -57.01 -45.59 40.88
C ILE A 4 -57.03 -44.06 41.04
N PHE A 5 -57.21 -43.37 39.91
CA PHE A 5 -57.57 -41.97 39.90
C PHE A 5 -59.09 -41.89 39.77
N ILE A 6 -59.79 -41.47 40.83
CA ILE A 6 -61.22 -41.16 40.77
C ILE A 6 -61.33 -39.64 40.57
N PRO A 7 -61.66 -39.16 39.35
CA PRO A 7 -61.80 -37.73 39.10
C PRO A 7 -63.03 -37.21 39.86
N GLY A 8 -62.84 -36.20 40.71
CA GLY A 8 -63.95 -35.46 41.35
C GLY A 8 -64.11 -35.65 42.86
N VAL A 9 -63.31 -36.49 43.52
CA VAL A 9 -63.30 -36.61 44.98
C VAL A 9 -62.11 -35.82 45.53
N LYS A 10 -62.35 -34.64 46.13
CA LYS A 10 -61.33 -33.98 46.96
C LYS A 10 -61.03 -34.94 48.12
N SER A 11 -59.81 -35.49 48.19
CA SER A 11 -59.37 -36.30 49.35
C SER A 11 -59.68 -35.51 50.63
N ARG A 12 -60.54 -36.07 51.48
CA ARG A 12 -60.95 -35.44 52.75
C ARG A 12 -59.78 -35.22 53.72
N PHE A 13 -58.67 -35.95 53.52
CA PHE A 13 -57.50 -35.96 54.40
C PHE A 13 -56.25 -35.26 53.82
N GLU A 14 -56.41 -34.51 52.72
CA GLU A 14 -55.31 -33.78 52.04
C GLU A 14 -54.01 -34.62 51.81
N THR A 15 -54.14 -35.92 51.55
CA THR A 15 -53.00 -36.87 51.43
C THR A 15 -51.99 -36.47 50.36
N GLU A 16 -52.43 -35.90 49.24
CA GLU A 16 -51.54 -35.35 48.20
C GLU A 16 -50.63 -34.23 48.72
N LYS A 17 -51.14 -33.31 49.56
CA LYS A 17 -50.34 -32.23 50.14
C LYS A 17 -49.30 -32.77 51.13
N LEU A 18 -49.64 -33.82 51.88
CA LEU A 18 -48.72 -34.50 52.79
C LEU A 18 -47.58 -35.18 52.02
N ILE A 19 -47.89 -35.90 50.94
CA ILE A 19 -46.90 -36.52 50.06
C ILE A 19 -45.99 -35.45 49.44
N ASP A 20 -46.55 -34.37 48.90
CA ASP A 20 -45.75 -33.28 48.31
C ASP A 20 -44.82 -32.63 49.35
N ASN A 21 -45.30 -32.40 50.58
CA ASN A 21 -44.48 -31.85 51.66
C ASN A 21 -43.35 -32.79 52.10
N LEU A 22 -43.59 -34.11 52.15
CA LEU A 22 -42.54 -35.10 52.40
C LEU A 22 -41.53 -35.13 51.25
N MET A 23 -42.01 -35.10 50.00
CA MET A 23 -41.16 -35.10 48.81
C MET A 23 -40.31 -33.83 48.69
N LYS A 24 -40.77 -32.67 49.17
CA LYS A 24 -39.94 -31.43 49.21
C LYS A 24 -38.65 -31.62 50.00
N LEU A 25 -38.71 -32.24 51.17
CA LEU A 25 -37.51 -32.48 51.99
C LEU A 25 -36.54 -33.45 51.28
N GLU A 26 -37.11 -34.47 50.64
CA GLU A 26 -36.35 -35.48 49.90
C GLU A 26 -35.71 -34.93 48.60
N ARG A 27 -36.30 -33.89 47.99
CA ARG A 27 -35.75 -33.19 46.81
C ARG A 27 -34.54 -32.32 47.14
N LEU A 28 -34.35 -31.92 48.40
CA LEU A 28 -33.29 -30.99 48.81
C LEU A 28 -31.85 -31.41 48.41
N PRO A 29 -31.43 -32.69 48.53
CA PRO A 29 -30.12 -33.12 48.05
C PRO A 29 -29.95 -32.96 46.53
N LYS A 30 -31.02 -33.21 45.75
CA LYS A 30 -31.03 -32.99 44.30
C LYS A 30 -30.91 -31.51 43.98
N GLU A 31 -31.70 -30.67 44.64
CA GLU A 31 -31.65 -29.20 44.45
C GLU A 31 -30.26 -28.64 44.77
N ARG A 32 -29.61 -29.15 45.81
CA ARG A 32 -28.22 -28.79 46.14
C ARG A 32 -27.23 -29.23 45.06
N ALA A 33 -27.38 -30.44 44.53
CA ALA A 33 -26.53 -30.94 43.44
C ALA A 33 -26.75 -30.14 42.15
N GLN A 34 -28.00 -29.79 41.83
CA GLN A 34 -28.33 -28.94 40.68
C GLN A 34 -27.72 -27.55 40.83
N LYS A 35 -27.84 -26.93 42.02
CA LYS A 35 -27.18 -25.65 42.30
C LYS A 35 -25.66 -25.75 42.13
N ASN A 36 -25.04 -26.84 42.56
CA ASN A 36 -23.61 -27.05 42.37
C ASN A 36 -23.23 -27.15 40.87
N VAL A 37 -24.05 -27.83 40.06
CA VAL A 37 -23.89 -27.86 38.60
C VAL A 37 -23.97 -26.45 38.02
N ASP A 38 -24.98 -25.68 38.39
CA ASP A 38 -25.17 -24.30 37.90
C ASP A 38 -23.98 -23.39 38.27
N ASP A 39 -23.47 -23.53 39.50
CA ASP A 39 -22.30 -22.78 39.98
C ASP A 39 -21.02 -23.19 39.24
N LEU A 40 -20.82 -24.48 38.97
CA LEU A 40 -19.71 -25.00 38.16
C LEU A 40 -19.79 -24.54 36.70
N GLU A 41 -20.99 -24.52 36.10
CA GLU A 41 -21.20 -24.04 34.74
C GLU A 41 -20.86 -22.55 34.62
N LYS A 42 -21.28 -21.72 35.59
CA LYS A 42 -20.86 -20.31 35.68
C LYS A 42 -19.36 -20.18 35.83
N GLN A 43 -18.74 -20.98 36.69
CA GLN A 43 -17.29 -20.95 36.89
C GLN A 43 -16.55 -21.31 35.60
N LYS A 44 -17.04 -22.29 34.85
CA LYS A 44 -16.49 -22.66 33.53
C LYS A 44 -16.58 -21.50 32.54
N GLN A 45 -17.74 -20.83 32.46
CA GLN A 45 -17.93 -19.69 31.57
C GLN A 45 -16.95 -18.55 31.91
N ILE A 46 -16.77 -18.24 33.19
CA ILE A 46 -15.79 -17.24 33.64
C ILE A 46 -14.37 -17.61 33.18
N TRP A 47 -13.96 -18.86 33.33
CA TRP A 47 -12.65 -19.31 32.84
C TRP A 47 -12.48 -19.20 31.32
N GLN A 48 -13.55 -19.45 30.56
CA GLN A 48 -13.54 -19.28 29.11
C GLN A 48 -13.38 -17.81 28.72
N GLU A 49 -14.07 -16.90 29.40
CA GLU A 49 -13.96 -15.45 29.20
C GLU A 49 -12.56 -14.92 29.54
N VAL A 50 -12.00 -15.33 30.69
CA VAL A 50 -10.60 -15.02 31.03
C VAL A 50 -9.65 -15.50 29.93
N GLY A 51 -9.89 -16.71 29.39
CA GLY A 51 -9.14 -17.24 28.26
C GLY A 51 -9.24 -16.40 27.00
N ILE A 52 -10.40 -15.82 26.71
CA ILE A 52 -10.58 -14.87 25.61
C ILE A 52 -9.73 -13.61 25.84
N ARG A 53 -9.75 -13.05 27.06
CA ARG A 53 -8.94 -11.86 27.39
C ARG A 53 -7.44 -12.13 27.37
N MET A 54 -6.99 -13.27 27.87
CA MET A 54 -5.60 -13.69 27.81
C MET A 54 -5.13 -13.84 26.36
N ARG A 55 -5.96 -14.42 25.47
CA ARG A 55 -5.65 -14.48 24.03
C ARG A 55 -5.61 -13.10 23.39
N ALA A 56 -6.55 -12.21 23.72
CA ALA A 56 -6.54 -10.84 23.20
C ALA A 56 -5.27 -10.08 23.61
N LEU A 57 -4.86 -10.18 24.89
CA LEU A 57 -3.60 -9.63 25.38
C LEU A 57 -2.39 -10.21 24.62
N ARG A 58 -2.36 -11.54 24.49
CA ARG A 58 -1.33 -12.26 23.75
C ARG A 58 -1.18 -11.75 22.32
N GLU A 59 -2.28 -11.66 21.58
CA GLU A 59 -2.24 -11.19 20.19
C GLU A 59 -1.78 -9.72 20.09
N SER A 60 -2.23 -8.83 20.98
CA SER A 60 -1.72 -7.45 21.01
C SER A 60 -0.23 -7.36 21.33
N ALA A 61 0.30 -8.27 22.15
CA ALA A 61 1.74 -8.35 22.39
C ALA A 61 2.48 -8.85 21.14
N ARG A 62 1.97 -9.92 20.49
CA ARG A 62 2.56 -10.48 19.26
C ARG A 62 2.63 -9.48 18.12
N VAL A 63 1.63 -8.61 17.97
CA VAL A 63 1.66 -7.56 16.94
C VAL A 63 2.95 -6.74 16.99
N LEU A 64 3.45 -6.40 18.19
CA LEU A 64 4.65 -5.57 18.37
C LEU A 64 5.98 -6.22 17.93
N PHE A 65 5.99 -7.52 17.65
CA PHE A 65 7.21 -8.25 17.26
C PHE A 65 7.03 -9.22 16.09
N SER A 66 5.80 -9.37 15.61
CA SER A 66 5.48 -10.17 14.43
C SER A 66 6.00 -9.52 13.14
N PHE A 67 5.85 -10.24 12.03
CA PHE A 67 6.08 -9.66 10.70
C PHE A 67 5.24 -8.40 10.45
N GLN A 68 4.09 -8.22 11.11
CA GLN A 68 3.24 -7.04 10.96
C GLN A 68 3.60 -5.90 11.91
N ASN A 69 4.76 -5.94 12.57
CA ASN A 69 5.17 -4.96 13.56
C ASN A 69 5.06 -3.49 13.09
N PRO A 70 4.27 -2.65 13.78
CA PRO A 70 4.07 -1.24 13.43
C PRO A 70 5.32 -0.36 13.60
N PHE A 71 6.31 -0.76 14.40
CA PHE A 71 7.57 -0.02 14.54
C PHE A 71 8.40 0.04 13.25
N SER A 72 8.09 -0.81 12.26
CA SER A 72 8.77 -0.83 10.96
C SER A 72 7.94 -0.20 9.84
N GLU A 73 6.74 0.30 10.15
CA GLU A 73 5.89 0.98 9.17
C GLU A 73 6.46 2.35 8.80
N ARG A 74 6.25 2.72 7.54
CA ARG A 74 6.66 4.00 6.98
C ARG A 74 5.44 4.74 6.51
N ILE A 75 5.48 6.06 6.61
CA ILE A 75 4.48 6.95 6.04
C ILE A 75 5.16 8.00 5.18
N ALA A 76 4.57 8.30 4.04
CA ALA A 76 4.96 9.43 3.21
C ALA A 76 3.95 10.56 3.40
N ARG A 77 4.43 11.76 3.72
CA ARG A 77 3.61 12.96 3.90
C ARG A 77 3.93 13.97 2.81
N SER A 78 2.89 14.49 2.19
CA SER A 78 2.99 15.59 1.23
C SER A 78 2.67 16.90 1.93
N ALA A 79 3.43 17.95 1.64
CA ALA A 79 3.09 19.31 2.06
C ALA A 79 1.83 19.85 1.36
N ASP A 80 1.45 19.27 0.21
CA ASP A 80 0.24 19.60 -0.53
C ASP A 80 -0.38 18.33 -1.16
N GLU A 81 -1.34 17.75 -0.47
CA GLU A 81 -2.07 16.55 -0.89
C GLU A 81 -3.05 16.80 -2.06
N ALA A 82 -3.34 18.06 -2.42
CA ALA A 82 -4.12 18.37 -3.61
C ALA A 82 -3.28 18.25 -4.89
N VAL A 83 -1.96 18.46 -4.78
CA VAL A 83 -1.01 18.30 -5.89
C VAL A 83 -0.52 16.86 -6.02
N LEU A 84 -0.03 16.27 -4.93
CA LEU A 84 0.48 14.90 -4.92
C LEU A 84 0.29 14.24 -3.56
N THR A 85 0.09 12.93 -3.59
CA THR A 85 0.05 12.06 -2.41
C THR A 85 1.07 10.96 -2.57
N ALA A 86 1.44 10.27 -1.50
CA ALA A 86 2.35 9.13 -1.62
C ALA A 86 2.06 8.06 -0.57
N GLU A 87 2.34 6.82 -0.94
CA GLU A 87 2.31 5.65 -0.08
C GLU A 87 3.73 5.14 0.08
N ALA A 88 4.17 4.88 1.31
CA ALA A 88 5.49 4.33 1.60
C ALA A 88 5.38 2.86 2.01
N THR A 89 6.29 2.05 1.49
CA THR A 89 6.51 0.67 1.96
C THR A 89 7.48 0.66 3.14
N ARG A 90 7.54 -0.46 3.85
CA ARG A 90 8.45 -0.64 5.00
C ARG A 90 9.93 -0.55 4.64
N GLU A 91 10.28 -0.80 3.39
CA GLU A 91 11.64 -0.69 2.85
C GLU A 91 12.03 0.76 2.49
N ALA A 92 11.06 1.68 2.47
CA ALA A 92 11.31 3.06 2.16
C ALA A 92 12.26 3.68 3.18
N ARG A 93 13.30 4.34 2.67
CA ARG A 93 14.27 5.06 3.50
C ARG A 93 13.69 6.39 3.95
N GLU A 94 14.07 6.81 5.14
CA GLU A 94 13.74 8.15 5.64
C GLU A 94 14.49 9.20 4.82
N GLN A 95 13.74 10.09 4.18
CA GLN A 95 14.28 11.17 3.36
C GLN A 95 13.20 12.21 3.06
N GLU A 96 13.63 13.41 2.68
CA GLU A 96 12.77 14.47 2.17
C GLU A 96 13.16 14.77 0.71
N ARG A 97 12.17 14.95 -0.16
CA ARG A 97 12.35 15.23 -1.59
C ARG A 97 11.45 16.37 -2.02
N SER A 98 11.91 17.17 -2.96
CA SER A 98 11.16 18.31 -3.50
C SER A 98 10.61 17.98 -4.89
N PHE A 99 9.31 18.15 -5.08
CA PHE A 99 8.60 17.87 -6.31
C PHE A 99 7.96 19.13 -6.91
N SER A 100 8.07 19.33 -8.21
CA SER A 100 7.27 20.32 -8.95
C SER A 100 6.52 19.60 -10.08
N VAL A 101 5.21 19.50 -9.96
CA VAL A 101 4.34 18.87 -10.96
C VAL A 101 3.96 19.93 -12.00
N LYS A 102 4.60 19.91 -13.17
CA LYS A 102 4.34 20.88 -14.24
C LYS A 102 3.06 20.54 -15.00
N ARG A 103 2.80 19.25 -15.20
CA ARG A 103 1.64 18.68 -15.87
C ARG A 103 1.39 17.26 -15.35
N ILE A 104 0.13 16.86 -15.24
CA ILE A 104 -0.26 15.47 -14.94
C ILE A 104 -0.46 14.68 -16.24
N ALA A 105 -0.36 13.36 -16.18
CA ALA A 105 -0.66 12.51 -17.31
C ALA A 105 -2.17 12.60 -17.61
N GLU A 106 -2.50 12.79 -18.88
CA GLU A 106 -3.88 12.85 -19.36
C GLU A 106 -4.14 11.70 -20.33
N ALA A 107 -5.42 11.34 -20.45
CA ALA A 107 -5.92 10.39 -21.43
C ALA A 107 -6.77 11.15 -22.46
N ASP A 108 -6.91 10.57 -23.65
CA ASP A 108 -7.77 11.15 -24.66
C ASP A 108 -9.24 11.05 -24.30
N ARG A 109 -9.95 12.17 -24.47
CA ARG A 109 -11.40 12.21 -24.29
C ARG A 109 -12.01 13.10 -25.34
N PHE A 110 -12.82 12.54 -26.22
CA PHE A 110 -13.37 13.26 -27.38
C PHE A 110 -14.88 13.33 -27.32
N LEU A 111 -15.42 14.50 -27.66
CA LEU A 111 -16.84 14.80 -27.67
C LEU A 111 -17.35 14.91 -29.12
N SER A 112 -18.52 14.34 -29.39
CA SER A 112 -19.21 14.56 -30.65
C SER A 112 -19.89 15.93 -30.70
N ASP A 113 -20.18 16.41 -31.91
CA ASP A 113 -21.19 17.48 -32.08
C ASP A 113 -22.54 17.02 -31.47
N PRO A 114 -23.42 17.94 -31.03
CA PRO A 114 -24.73 17.57 -30.50
C PRO A 114 -25.56 16.77 -31.52
N LEU A 115 -25.96 15.56 -31.13
CA LEU A 115 -26.79 14.66 -31.92
C LEU A 115 -28.26 14.79 -31.48
N PRO A 116 -29.24 14.61 -32.39
CA PRO A 116 -30.65 14.52 -32.02
C PRO A 116 -30.91 13.44 -30.96
N ALA A 117 -31.88 13.66 -30.07
CA ALA A 117 -32.17 12.71 -28.99
C ALA A 117 -32.58 11.32 -29.47
N ASP A 118 -33.11 11.20 -30.69
CA ASP A 118 -33.52 9.98 -31.38
C ASP A 118 -32.47 9.42 -32.35
N TYR A 119 -31.26 10.01 -32.39
CA TYR A 119 -30.16 9.50 -33.20
C TYR A 119 -29.86 8.04 -32.89
N ARG A 120 -29.68 7.24 -33.95
CA ARG A 120 -29.36 5.82 -33.86
C ARG A 120 -28.00 5.54 -34.45
N VAL A 121 -27.17 4.83 -33.69
CA VAL A 121 -25.89 4.34 -34.16
C VAL A 121 -26.15 3.13 -35.07
N PRO A 122 -25.60 3.10 -36.31
CA PRO A 122 -25.78 1.98 -37.24
C PRO A 122 -25.26 0.64 -36.71
N SER A 123 -25.67 -0.47 -37.33
CA SER A 123 -25.04 -1.76 -37.10
C SER A 123 -23.67 -1.81 -37.77
N GLY A 124 -22.67 -2.39 -37.10
CA GLY A 124 -21.32 -2.46 -37.66
C GLY A 124 -20.29 -3.05 -36.69
N GLU A 125 -19.04 -3.06 -37.15
CA GLU A 125 -17.87 -3.45 -36.38
C GLU A 125 -17.02 -2.22 -36.05
N TYR A 126 -17.14 -1.77 -34.80
CA TYR A 126 -16.49 -0.56 -34.31
C TYR A 126 -15.14 -0.93 -33.69
N GLU A 127 -14.05 -0.56 -34.34
CA GLU A 127 -12.70 -0.84 -33.85
C GLU A 127 -12.05 0.44 -33.32
N PHE A 128 -11.58 0.37 -32.07
CA PHE A 128 -10.87 1.46 -31.40
C PHE A 128 -9.45 1.00 -31.06
N THR A 129 -8.51 1.93 -31.09
CA THR A 129 -7.15 1.69 -30.58
C THR A 129 -6.88 2.57 -29.37
N VAL A 130 -6.26 2.02 -28.33
CA VAL A 130 -5.73 2.79 -27.19
C VAL A 130 -4.27 2.36 -27.00
N GLY A 131 -3.34 3.16 -27.53
CA GLY A 131 -1.97 2.70 -27.76
C GLY A 131 -1.95 1.47 -28.67
N ASP A 132 -1.24 0.42 -28.25
CA ASP A 132 -1.17 -0.85 -28.99
C ASP A 132 -2.42 -1.75 -28.84
N ALA A 133 -3.36 -1.39 -27.96
CA ALA A 133 -4.52 -2.22 -27.70
C ALA A 133 -5.62 -2.00 -28.76
N GLU A 134 -5.97 -3.05 -29.50
CA GLU A 134 -7.10 -3.07 -30.44
C GLU A 134 -8.37 -3.59 -29.75
N ILE A 135 -9.46 -2.82 -29.82
CA ILE A 135 -10.72 -3.10 -29.15
C ILE A 135 -11.84 -3.12 -30.19
N VAL A 136 -12.34 -4.32 -30.48
CA VAL A 136 -13.42 -4.53 -31.45
C VAL A 136 -14.77 -4.66 -30.74
N VAL A 137 -15.70 -3.79 -31.09
CA VAL A 137 -17.06 -3.69 -30.56
C VAL A 137 -18.07 -4.01 -31.67
N PRO A 138 -18.52 -5.28 -31.79
CA PRO A 138 -19.61 -5.61 -32.70
C PRO A 138 -20.92 -5.05 -32.16
N PHE A 139 -21.62 -4.24 -32.96
CA PHE A 139 -22.85 -3.57 -32.55
C PHE A 139 -23.97 -3.82 -33.55
N ARG A 140 -25.16 -4.18 -33.04
CA ARG A 140 -26.32 -4.54 -33.87
C ARG A 140 -27.12 -3.32 -34.35
N GLY A 141 -26.69 -2.12 -34.01
CA GLY A 141 -27.45 -0.89 -34.22
C GLY A 141 -28.41 -0.63 -33.07
N GLY A 142 -28.66 0.64 -32.75
CA GLY A 142 -29.44 0.99 -31.57
C GLY A 142 -29.35 2.46 -31.19
N SER A 143 -29.79 2.79 -29.98
CA SER A 143 -29.64 4.14 -29.44
C SER A 143 -28.17 4.42 -29.07
N VAL A 144 -27.84 5.70 -28.87
CA VAL A 144 -26.52 6.09 -28.34
C VAL A 144 -26.23 5.43 -26.98
N GLY A 145 -27.26 5.24 -26.14
CA GLY A 145 -27.11 4.57 -24.84
C GLY A 145 -26.69 3.11 -24.98
N ASP A 146 -27.36 2.37 -25.88
CA ASP A 146 -27.03 0.97 -26.17
C ASP A 146 -25.59 0.84 -26.70
N PHE A 147 -25.16 1.80 -27.52
CA PHE A 147 -23.80 1.86 -28.04
C PHE A 147 -22.78 2.12 -26.93
N THR A 148 -23.02 3.11 -26.05
CA THR A 148 -22.11 3.40 -24.93
C THR A 148 -21.97 2.22 -23.98
N GLU A 149 -23.05 1.47 -23.75
CA GLU A 149 -23.01 0.26 -22.93
C GLU A 149 -22.22 -0.87 -23.63
N ALA A 150 -22.40 -1.06 -24.93
CA ALA A 150 -21.64 -2.04 -25.71
C ALA A 150 -20.14 -1.74 -25.69
N VAL A 151 -19.75 -0.46 -25.84
CA VAL A 151 -18.36 -0.02 -25.75
C VAL A 151 -17.83 -0.25 -24.33
N GLY A 152 -18.56 0.18 -23.29
CA GLY A 152 -18.12 0.00 -21.89
C GLY A 152 -17.92 -1.47 -21.50
N ARG A 153 -18.81 -2.38 -21.93
CA ARG A 153 -18.69 -3.83 -21.69
C ARG A 153 -17.45 -4.44 -22.38
N ARG A 154 -17.06 -3.91 -23.55
CA ARG A 154 -15.93 -4.42 -24.34
C ARG A 154 -14.61 -3.69 -24.08
N GLY A 155 -14.66 -2.52 -23.46
CA GLY A 155 -13.50 -1.64 -23.27
C GLY A 155 -12.45 -2.13 -22.27
N LYS A 156 -12.75 -3.15 -21.44
CA LYS A 156 -11.81 -3.84 -20.53
C LYS A 156 -10.94 -2.88 -19.68
N GLY A 157 -11.51 -1.77 -19.20
CA GLY A 157 -10.78 -0.77 -18.40
C GLY A 157 -9.78 0.08 -19.19
N LYS A 158 -9.78 0.02 -20.53
CA LYS A 158 -8.92 0.84 -21.41
C LYS A 158 -9.72 1.84 -22.24
N LEU A 159 -10.97 1.54 -22.57
CA LEU A 159 -11.86 2.36 -23.36
C LEU A 159 -13.19 2.56 -22.63
N GLY A 160 -13.65 3.80 -22.60
CA GLY A 160 -14.95 4.21 -22.06
C GLY A 160 -15.78 4.92 -23.11
N ALA A 161 -17.10 4.90 -22.91
CA ALA A 161 -18.02 5.71 -23.66
C ALA A 161 -19.19 6.16 -22.77
N SER A 162 -19.64 7.38 -22.97
CA SER A 162 -20.81 7.93 -22.27
C SER A 162 -21.59 8.88 -23.17
N SER A 163 -22.83 9.20 -22.79
CA SER A 163 -23.63 10.20 -23.48
C SER A 163 -24.04 11.31 -22.52
N ILE A 164 -23.89 12.56 -22.95
CA ILE A 164 -24.19 13.75 -22.14
C ILE A 164 -25.28 14.55 -22.85
N VAL A 165 -26.31 14.96 -22.12
CA VAL A 165 -27.34 15.89 -22.63
C VAL A 165 -26.78 17.31 -22.57
N VAL A 166 -26.52 17.91 -23.74
CA VAL A 166 -25.93 19.26 -23.84
C VAL A 166 -27.01 20.34 -23.87
N GLN A 167 -28.12 20.08 -24.57
CA GLN A 167 -29.30 20.96 -24.65
C GLN A 167 -30.58 20.10 -24.69
N PRO A 168 -31.76 20.67 -24.33
CA PRO A 168 -33.03 19.96 -24.47
C PRO A 168 -33.20 19.39 -25.89
N GLY A 169 -33.44 18.08 -26.00
CA GLY A 169 -33.62 17.40 -27.29
C GLY A 169 -32.34 16.98 -28.02
N THR A 170 -31.16 17.21 -27.46
CA THR A 170 -29.87 16.76 -28.03
C THR A 170 -28.99 16.04 -27.01
N ARG A 171 -28.08 15.18 -27.51
CA ARG A 171 -27.06 14.49 -26.71
C ARG A 171 -25.74 14.44 -27.48
N SER A 172 -24.62 14.53 -26.78
CA SER A 172 -23.30 14.28 -27.35
C SER A 172 -22.74 12.96 -26.85
N LEU A 173 -22.07 12.23 -27.74
CA LEU A 173 -21.33 11.01 -27.44
C LEU A 173 -19.92 11.40 -26.99
N VAL A 174 -19.46 10.84 -25.88
CA VAL A 174 -18.09 10.91 -25.40
C VAL A 174 -17.46 9.55 -25.58
N ILE A 175 -16.29 9.50 -26.22
CA ILE A 175 -15.42 8.32 -26.27
C ILE A 175 -14.11 8.70 -25.59
N GLU A 176 -13.62 7.86 -24.68
CA GLU A 176 -12.44 8.16 -23.88
C GLU A 176 -11.51 6.96 -23.70
N ALA A 177 -10.21 7.23 -23.70
CA ALA A 177 -9.23 6.30 -23.17
C ALA A 177 -9.23 6.38 -21.63
N LEU A 178 -9.11 5.23 -20.98
CA LEU A 178 -9.03 5.11 -19.52
C LEU A 178 -7.59 4.94 -19.02
N VAL A 179 -6.63 4.88 -19.95
CA VAL A 179 -5.19 4.82 -19.68
C VAL A 179 -4.59 6.15 -20.11
N THR A 180 -3.84 6.79 -19.22
CA THR A 180 -3.16 8.06 -19.49
C THR A 180 -1.84 7.86 -20.24
N GLY A 181 -1.26 8.95 -20.71
CA GLY A 181 0.08 8.95 -21.31
C GLY A 181 0.03 9.09 -22.82
N GLU A 182 1.05 9.74 -23.37
CA GLU A 182 1.14 10.15 -24.77
C GLU A 182 1.13 8.96 -25.74
N GLU A 183 1.62 7.79 -25.33
CA GLU A 183 1.58 6.58 -26.15
C GLU A 183 0.18 5.96 -26.21
N ASN A 184 -0.67 6.19 -25.22
CA ASN A 184 -2.01 5.58 -25.09
C ASN A 184 -3.09 6.34 -25.87
N ARG A 185 -2.76 6.79 -27.09
CA ARG A 185 -3.66 7.60 -27.90
C ARG A 185 -4.88 6.82 -28.35
N LEU A 186 -6.05 7.45 -28.26
CA LEU A 186 -7.31 6.95 -28.80
C LEU A 186 -7.33 7.12 -30.32
N GLY A 187 -7.57 6.00 -31.03
CA GLY A 187 -7.76 5.96 -32.47
C GLY A 187 -9.07 5.27 -32.87
N PHE A 188 -9.53 5.57 -34.07
CA PHE A 188 -10.79 5.07 -34.64
C PHE A 188 -10.50 4.33 -35.95
N ARG A 189 -11.02 3.11 -36.10
CA ARG A 189 -10.85 2.27 -37.29
C ARG A 189 -12.19 1.65 -37.69
N LYS A 190 -12.28 1.16 -38.93
CA LYS A 190 -13.49 0.52 -39.50
C LYS A 190 -14.73 1.41 -39.31
N ASP A 191 -15.83 0.89 -38.75
CA ASP A 191 -17.06 1.66 -38.57
C ASP A 191 -16.96 2.71 -37.46
N ALA A 192 -15.96 2.62 -36.58
CA ALA A 192 -15.68 3.67 -35.60
C ALA A 192 -15.12 4.92 -36.25
N GLU A 193 -14.27 4.80 -37.28
CA GLU A 193 -13.81 5.97 -38.05
C GLU A 193 -14.98 6.67 -38.74
N LYS A 194 -15.87 5.90 -39.38
CA LYS A 194 -17.06 6.45 -40.06
C LYS A 194 -17.96 7.21 -39.09
N LEU A 195 -18.27 6.60 -37.96
CA LEU A 195 -19.07 7.23 -36.91
C LEU A 195 -18.37 8.48 -36.38
N ALA A 196 -17.08 8.41 -36.07
CA ALA A 196 -16.33 9.54 -35.52
C ALA A 196 -16.29 10.74 -36.49
N LEU A 197 -16.22 10.50 -37.80
CA LEU A 197 -16.31 11.53 -38.84
C LEU A 197 -17.75 12.08 -38.98
N GLU A 198 -18.76 11.21 -39.03
CA GLU A 198 -20.17 11.59 -39.16
C GLU A 198 -20.64 12.43 -37.97
N THR A 199 -20.30 12.00 -36.75
CA THR A 199 -20.65 12.70 -35.51
C THR A 199 -19.64 13.81 -35.16
N ARG A 200 -18.64 14.05 -36.01
CA ARG A 200 -17.62 15.10 -35.86
C ARG A 200 -16.88 15.07 -34.51
N ILE A 201 -16.60 13.86 -34.04
CA ILE A 201 -15.63 13.61 -32.96
C ILE A 201 -14.22 13.93 -33.49
N VAL A 202 -13.96 13.52 -34.74
CA VAL A 202 -12.73 13.80 -35.49
C VAL A 202 -13.06 14.42 -36.84
N GLU A 203 -12.06 15.06 -37.45
CA GLU A 203 -12.08 15.55 -38.82
C GLU A 203 -10.91 14.95 -39.61
N ARG A 204 -11.06 14.86 -40.93
CA ARG A 204 -9.93 14.45 -41.77
C ARG A 204 -8.92 15.59 -41.84
N ILE A 205 -7.67 15.27 -41.58
CA ILE A 205 -6.54 16.15 -41.84
C ILE A 205 -5.66 15.47 -42.88
N ASP A 206 -5.11 16.25 -43.82
CA ASP A 206 -4.03 15.74 -44.65
C ASP A 206 -2.86 15.43 -43.72
N ASP A 207 -2.55 14.15 -43.51
CA ASP A 207 -1.37 13.73 -42.76
C ASP A 207 -0.13 14.36 -43.42
N LYS A 208 0.33 15.50 -42.89
CA LYS A 208 1.57 16.17 -43.31
C LYS A 208 2.77 15.48 -42.65
N GLU A 209 2.82 14.13 -42.67
CA GLU A 209 4.05 13.43 -42.33
C GLU A 209 5.03 13.56 -43.51
N ARG A 210 6.26 13.95 -43.18
CA ARG A 210 7.40 14.02 -44.06
C ARG A 210 8.54 13.28 -43.38
N LYS A 211 9.12 12.32 -44.08
CA LYS A 211 10.34 11.62 -43.66
C LYS A 211 11.44 12.01 -44.63
N PRO A 212 12.16 13.13 -44.39
CA PRO A 212 13.28 13.51 -45.23
C PRO A 212 14.24 12.32 -45.34
N ALA A 213 14.48 11.85 -46.57
CA ALA A 213 15.40 10.75 -46.77
C ALA A 213 16.81 11.18 -46.37
N ILE A 214 17.55 10.32 -45.68
CA ILE A 214 18.98 10.53 -45.41
C ILE A 214 19.73 9.71 -46.46
N ASP A 215 19.62 10.17 -47.71
CA ASP A 215 20.23 9.57 -48.89
C ASP A 215 20.89 10.63 -49.78
N GLY A 216 21.66 10.20 -50.79
CA GLY A 216 22.43 11.11 -51.63
C GLY A 216 21.60 12.15 -52.40
N ALA A 217 20.29 11.93 -52.60
CA ALA A 217 19.42 12.87 -53.30
C ALA A 217 18.99 14.03 -52.40
N SER A 218 18.70 13.73 -51.14
CA SER A 218 18.17 14.66 -50.14
C SER A 218 19.26 15.32 -49.29
N LEU A 219 20.51 14.89 -49.43
CA LEU A 219 21.66 15.47 -48.74
C LEU A 219 22.39 16.51 -49.59
N ARG A 220 22.93 17.54 -48.94
CA ARG A 220 23.89 18.49 -49.51
C ARG A 220 25.09 18.62 -48.58
N GLY A 221 26.28 18.80 -49.14
CA GLY A 221 27.54 18.82 -48.38
C GLY A 221 28.11 17.44 -48.01
N VAL A 222 27.51 16.36 -48.51
CA VAL A 222 27.97 14.98 -48.31
C VAL A 222 28.60 14.46 -49.63
N PRO A 223 29.93 14.23 -49.69
CA PRO A 223 30.60 13.66 -50.86
C PRO A 223 30.21 12.18 -51.10
N PRO A 224 30.50 11.61 -52.30
CA PRO A 224 30.32 10.18 -52.54
C PRO A 224 31.15 9.33 -51.57
N ALA A 225 30.63 8.16 -51.17
CA ALA A 225 31.16 7.28 -50.11
C ALA A 225 32.62 6.79 -50.27
N ALA A 226 33.28 7.10 -51.38
CA ALA A 226 34.67 6.73 -51.67
C ALA A 226 35.70 7.81 -51.28
N ALA A 227 35.28 8.98 -50.76
CA ALA A 227 36.17 10.06 -50.36
C ALA A 227 36.28 10.18 -48.82
N PRO A 228 37.46 10.49 -48.25
CA PRO A 228 37.59 10.86 -46.84
C PRO A 228 36.88 12.19 -46.61
N SER A 229 35.62 12.15 -46.17
CA SER A 229 34.78 13.32 -45.98
C SER A 229 34.47 13.57 -44.51
N GLN A 230 34.31 14.84 -44.15
CA GLN A 230 33.88 15.25 -42.80
C GLN A 230 32.38 15.01 -42.56
N ALA A 231 31.66 14.50 -43.54
CA ALA A 231 30.26 14.09 -43.45
C ALA A 231 30.01 12.84 -44.29
N VAL A 232 29.43 11.81 -43.70
CA VAL A 232 29.16 10.51 -44.33
C VAL A 232 27.72 10.10 -44.02
N SER A 233 27.03 9.53 -45.02
CA SER A 233 25.73 8.90 -44.82
C SER A 233 25.86 7.39 -44.99
N THR A 234 25.40 6.61 -44.01
CA THR A 234 25.40 5.14 -44.05
C THR A 234 24.13 4.60 -43.41
N ALA A 235 23.42 3.72 -44.11
CA ALA A 235 22.20 3.05 -43.62
C ALA A 235 21.16 4.01 -43.00
N GLY A 236 20.92 5.17 -43.64
CA GLY A 236 19.95 6.16 -43.17
C GLY A 236 20.41 6.99 -41.96
N THR A 237 21.68 6.91 -41.59
CA THR A 237 22.33 7.75 -40.56
C THR A 237 23.26 8.74 -41.24
N LEU A 238 23.19 10.02 -40.88
CA LEU A 238 24.13 11.06 -41.28
C LEU A 238 25.08 11.33 -40.12
N SER A 239 26.37 11.08 -40.34
CA SER A 239 27.43 11.35 -39.38
C SER A 239 28.32 12.49 -39.88
N VAL A 240 28.50 13.51 -39.07
CA VAL A 240 29.34 14.68 -39.34
C VAL A 240 30.44 14.72 -38.30
N THR A 241 31.67 14.54 -38.75
CA THR A 241 32.85 14.59 -37.89
C THR A 241 33.20 16.02 -37.49
N ALA A 242 34.06 16.17 -36.50
CA ALA A 242 34.67 17.45 -36.13
C ALA A 242 35.07 18.31 -37.35
N GLY A 243 34.63 19.57 -37.38
CA GLY A 243 34.86 20.54 -38.46
C GLY A 243 33.94 20.40 -39.68
N GLY A 244 33.11 19.37 -39.74
CA GLY A 244 32.22 19.09 -40.87
C GLY A 244 30.87 19.82 -40.82
N GLN A 245 30.19 19.83 -41.96
CA GLN A 245 28.79 20.24 -42.05
C GLN A 245 28.04 19.42 -43.10
N ALA A 246 26.76 19.19 -42.87
CA ALA A 246 25.88 18.54 -43.83
C ALA A 246 24.45 19.06 -43.69
N ARG A 247 23.69 18.99 -44.79
CA ARG A 247 22.31 19.47 -44.87
C ARG A 247 21.37 18.37 -45.32
N ILE A 248 20.29 18.17 -44.57
CA ILE A 248 19.15 17.31 -44.92
C ILE A 248 18.05 18.21 -45.49
N VAL A 249 17.73 18.05 -46.77
CA VAL A 249 16.70 18.84 -47.45
C VAL A 249 15.31 18.27 -47.12
N VAL A 250 14.40 19.13 -46.70
CA VAL A 250 12.99 18.79 -46.45
C VAL A 250 12.19 19.17 -47.70
N SER A 251 11.79 18.16 -48.49
CA SER A 251 11.04 18.36 -49.73
C SER A 251 9.79 17.47 -49.81
N PRO A 252 8.60 18.03 -50.10
CA PRO A 252 8.29 19.47 -50.14
C PRO A 252 8.51 20.14 -48.78
N ALA A 253 8.84 21.44 -48.80
CA ALA A 253 9.04 22.23 -47.59
C ALA A 253 7.77 22.25 -46.72
N VAL A 254 7.93 22.27 -45.39
CA VAL A 254 6.83 22.07 -44.44
C VAL A 254 6.56 23.34 -43.65
N ARG A 255 5.32 23.83 -43.68
CA ARG A 255 4.93 24.99 -42.88
C ARG A 255 4.81 24.60 -41.41
N ALA A 256 5.49 25.34 -40.53
CA ALA A 256 5.44 25.21 -39.08
C ALA A 256 4.11 25.80 -38.55
N GLU A 257 3.03 25.08 -38.82
CA GLU A 257 1.69 25.32 -38.28
C GLU A 257 1.55 24.74 -36.87
N GLY A 258 0.58 25.22 -36.09
CA GLY A 258 0.32 24.71 -34.74
C GLY A 258 -0.09 23.23 -34.78
N GLY A 259 0.73 22.36 -34.20
CA GLY A 259 0.58 20.90 -34.23
C GLY A 259 1.76 20.16 -34.87
N MET A 260 2.56 20.84 -35.70
CA MET A 260 3.72 20.23 -36.37
C MET A 260 4.89 20.04 -35.42
N SER A 261 5.45 18.83 -35.38
CA SER A 261 6.63 18.45 -34.61
C SER A 261 7.73 17.89 -35.51
N LEU A 262 8.98 18.16 -35.13
CA LEU A 262 10.18 17.55 -35.68
C LEU A 262 10.71 16.52 -34.68
N GLU A 263 10.90 15.29 -35.14
CA GLU A 263 11.54 14.23 -34.35
C GLU A 263 12.75 13.66 -35.09
N PHE A 264 13.82 13.37 -34.35
CA PHE A 264 14.98 12.65 -34.84
C PHE A 264 15.72 11.96 -33.70
N GLU A 265 16.57 10.99 -34.03
CA GLU A 265 17.50 10.38 -33.10
C GLU A 265 18.89 10.98 -33.28
N PHE A 266 19.49 11.42 -32.17
CA PHE A 266 20.77 12.12 -32.15
C PHE A 266 21.80 11.41 -31.27
N ARG A 267 23.06 11.48 -31.68
CA ARG A 267 24.20 10.97 -30.92
C ARG A 267 25.39 11.92 -31.07
N SER A 268 25.96 12.35 -29.95
CA SER A 268 27.23 13.10 -29.89
C SER A 268 28.26 12.31 -29.09
N VAL A 269 29.42 12.04 -29.70
CA VAL A 269 30.53 11.34 -29.05
C VAL A 269 31.75 12.24 -29.05
N SER A 270 32.24 12.57 -27.85
CA SER A 270 33.56 13.19 -27.69
C SER A 270 34.65 12.15 -27.97
N ARG A 271 35.51 12.43 -28.93
CA ARG A 271 36.74 11.65 -29.12
C ARG A 271 37.71 11.97 -27.98
N PRO A 272 38.45 10.98 -27.46
CA PRO A 272 39.60 11.27 -26.62
C PRO A 272 40.57 12.15 -27.41
N SER A 273 41.13 13.17 -26.76
CA SER A 273 42.21 13.93 -27.38
C SER A 273 43.36 12.95 -27.61
N GLU A 274 43.65 12.62 -28.86
CA GLU A 274 45.02 12.27 -29.19
C GLU A 274 45.82 13.50 -28.78
N GLU A 275 46.59 13.42 -27.69
CA GLU A 275 47.74 14.28 -27.54
C GLU A 275 48.47 14.12 -28.86
N ALA A 276 48.40 15.13 -29.72
CA ALA A 276 49.17 15.16 -30.95
C ALA A 276 50.60 14.94 -30.46
N ALA A 277 51.10 13.71 -30.60
CA ALA A 277 52.44 13.37 -30.22
C ALA A 277 53.26 14.41 -30.93
N ALA A 278 53.90 15.30 -30.18
CA ALA A 278 54.65 16.39 -30.76
C ALA A 278 55.70 15.70 -31.61
N GLU A 279 55.46 15.63 -32.93
CA GLU A 279 56.36 14.96 -33.85
C GLU A 279 57.70 15.63 -33.58
N GLY A 280 58.67 14.84 -33.12
CA GLY A 280 59.98 15.38 -32.74
C GLY A 280 60.55 16.21 -33.91
N PRO A 281 61.60 17.00 -33.67
CA PRO A 281 62.20 17.82 -34.72
C PRO A 281 62.40 16.96 -35.98
N PRO A 282 61.99 17.46 -37.17
CA PRO A 282 62.05 16.68 -38.41
C PRO A 282 63.46 16.11 -38.59
N GLN A 283 63.57 14.88 -39.10
CA GLN A 283 64.88 14.26 -39.33
C GLN A 283 65.69 15.16 -40.25
N GLY A 284 66.79 15.72 -39.72
CA GLY A 284 67.66 16.63 -40.45
C GLY A 284 68.33 15.96 -41.64
N PRO A 285 68.90 16.73 -42.57
CA PRO A 285 69.59 16.17 -43.74
C PRO A 285 70.73 15.24 -43.28
N SER A 286 70.82 14.05 -43.87
CA SER A 286 71.93 13.13 -43.59
C SER A 286 73.22 13.73 -44.16
N ILE A 287 74.10 14.22 -43.30
CA ILE A 287 75.40 14.74 -43.73
C ILE A 287 76.29 13.55 -44.09
N PRO A 288 76.79 13.45 -45.33
CA PRO A 288 77.66 12.34 -45.71
C PRO A 288 78.94 12.34 -44.87
N PRO A 289 79.49 11.18 -44.52
CA PRO A 289 80.71 11.09 -43.74
C PRO A 289 81.85 11.79 -44.49
N THR A 290 82.65 12.56 -43.75
CA THR A 290 83.80 13.25 -44.33
C THR A 290 84.86 12.23 -44.75
N GLY A 291 85.53 12.52 -45.88
CA GLY A 291 86.49 11.60 -46.47
C GLY A 291 87.72 11.38 -45.59
N SER A 292 88.44 10.29 -45.87
CA SER A 292 89.74 10.01 -45.26
C SER A 292 90.81 9.90 -46.33
N ALA A 293 92.02 10.36 -46.03
CA ALA A 293 93.16 10.23 -46.92
C ALA A 293 94.22 9.31 -46.30
N THR A 294 94.77 8.41 -47.12
CA THR A 294 95.79 7.43 -46.70
C THR A 294 97.04 7.61 -47.55
N TYR A 295 98.19 7.83 -46.92
CA TYR A 295 99.49 7.92 -47.60
C TYR A 295 100.57 7.25 -46.75
N GLY A 296 101.39 6.39 -47.37
CA GLY A 296 102.46 5.66 -46.68
C GLY A 296 102.00 4.71 -45.55
N GLY A 297 100.72 4.30 -45.54
CA GLY A 297 100.16 3.37 -44.54
C GLY A 297 99.42 4.03 -43.36
N ILE A 298 99.38 5.37 -43.27
CA ILE A 298 98.64 6.09 -42.22
C ILE A 298 97.38 6.71 -42.83
N THR A 299 96.22 6.47 -42.21
CA THR A 299 94.93 7.03 -42.63
C THR A 299 94.52 8.14 -41.68
N ILE A 300 94.31 9.34 -42.21
CA ILE A 300 93.76 10.48 -41.46
C ILE A 300 92.30 10.65 -41.88
N GLN A 301 91.40 10.57 -40.91
CA GLN A 301 89.99 10.88 -41.12
C GLN A 301 89.72 12.35 -40.81
N SER A 302 88.93 13.01 -41.66
CA SER A 302 88.47 14.37 -41.38
C SER A 302 87.43 14.37 -40.27
N ASP A 303 87.40 15.44 -39.47
CA ASP A 303 86.34 15.62 -38.48
C ASP A 303 84.96 15.71 -39.16
N PRO A 304 83.91 15.16 -38.54
CA PRO A 304 82.55 15.27 -39.07
C PRO A 304 82.06 16.72 -38.98
N SER A 305 81.33 17.18 -40.01
CA SER A 305 80.76 18.53 -40.02
C SER A 305 79.65 18.65 -38.96
N THR A 306 79.74 19.67 -38.11
CA THR A 306 78.71 20.04 -37.14
C THR A 306 77.93 21.25 -37.65
N VAL A 307 76.59 21.17 -37.64
CA VAL A 307 75.71 22.28 -38.01
C VAL A 307 74.89 22.69 -36.77
N PRO A 308 75.00 23.94 -36.28
CA PRO A 308 74.15 24.40 -35.20
C PRO A 308 72.71 24.56 -35.71
N LEU A 309 71.79 23.72 -35.24
CA LEU A 309 70.36 23.84 -35.55
C LEU A 309 69.71 24.83 -34.57
N PRO A 310 68.78 25.69 -35.03
CA PRO A 310 67.99 26.53 -34.13
C PRO A 310 67.13 25.64 -33.20
N PRO A 311 66.81 26.10 -31.98
CA PRO A 311 65.96 25.36 -31.06
C PRO A 311 64.60 25.12 -31.70
N TRP A 312 64.18 23.85 -31.75
CA TRP A 312 62.88 23.46 -32.28
C TRP A 312 61.77 23.92 -31.34
N THR A 313 60.82 24.69 -31.87
CA THR A 313 59.56 24.98 -31.20
C THR A 313 58.48 24.08 -31.80
N PRO A 314 57.79 23.27 -30.98
CA PRO A 314 56.67 22.47 -31.44
C PRO A 314 55.61 23.34 -32.13
N PRO A 315 54.93 22.84 -33.19
CA PRO A 315 53.78 23.55 -33.73
C PRO A 315 52.74 23.78 -32.64
N ALA A 316 52.12 24.96 -32.64
CA ALA A 316 51.08 25.28 -31.67
C ALA A 316 49.92 24.28 -31.82
N VAL A 317 49.53 23.65 -30.70
CA VAL A 317 48.37 22.75 -30.67
C VAL A 317 47.14 23.55 -31.12
N PRO A 318 46.36 23.07 -32.11
CA PRO A 318 45.17 23.78 -32.55
C PRO A 318 44.22 23.99 -31.36
N PRO A 319 43.62 25.19 -31.20
CA PRO A 319 42.76 25.48 -30.07
C PRO A 319 41.53 24.58 -30.10
N ARG A 320 41.20 23.96 -28.95
CA ARG A 320 39.99 23.17 -28.78
C ARG A 320 38.76 24.07 -28.87
N VAL A 321 37.83 23.72 -29.74
CA VAL A 321 36.54 24.41 -29.90
C VAL A 321 35.43 23.50 -29.42
N ASP A 322 34.63 23.98 -28.47
CA ASP A 322 33.42 23.33 -27.97
C ASP A 322 32.18 24.14 -28.42
N ASP A 323 31.38 23.59 -29.33
CA ASP A 323 30.11 24.15 -29.81
C ASP A 323 29.03 23.06 -29.71
N LEU A 324 28.10 23.24 -28.77
CA LEU A 324 27.04 22.26 -28.51
C LEU A 324 25.79 22.47 -29.40
N ASN A 325 25.73 23.57 -30.16
CA ASN A 325 24.62 23.86 -31.06
C ASN A 325 24.85 23.22 -32.43
N LEU A 326 24.72 21.89 -32.46
CA LEU A 326 25.09 21.07 -33.62
C LEU A 326 23.99 21.02 -34.69
N VAL A 327 22.72 21.21 -34.30
CA VAL A 327 21.57 21.08 -35.21
C VAL A 327 20.87 22.43 -35.38
N ARG A 328 20.65 22.82 -36.63
CA ARG A 328 20.01 24.06 -37.03
C ARG A 328 18.88 23.81 -38.02
N LEU A 329 17.77 24.52 -37.86
CA LEU A 329 16.65 24.52 -38.78
C LEU A 329 16.78 25.69 -39.75
N SER A 330 16.59 25.41 -41.04
CA SER A 330 16.63 26.39 -42.13
C SER A 330 15.25 26.53 -42.76
N PHE A 331 14.80 27.77 -42.96
CA PHE A 331 13.47 28.09 -43.49
C PHE A 331 13.53 28.67 -44.91
N THR A 332 12.43 28.62 -45.66
CA THR A 332 12.35 29.14 -47.05
C THR A 332 12.50 30.66 -47.13
N ASP A 333 12.26 31.38 -46.03
CA ASP A 333 12.44 32.83 -45.93
C ASP A 333 13.92 33.24 -45.73
N GLY A 334 14.84 32.28 -45.68
CA GLY A 334 16.27 32.50 -45.47
C GLY A 334 16.69 32.62 -44.01
N THR A 335 15.75 32.55 -43.06
CA THR A 335 16.07 32.55 -41.62
C THR A 335 16.46 31.15 -41.14
N SER A 336 17.12 31.09 -39.98
CA SER A 336 17.47 29.84 -39.32
C SER A 336 17.29 29.91 -37.80
N ALA A 337 17.08 28.76 -37.17
CA ALA A 337 16.96 28.64 -35.71
C ALA A 337 17.79 27.45 -35.20
N ASP A 338 18.52 27.62 -34.10
CA ASP A 338 19.32 26.56 -33.49
C ASP A 338 18.44 25.70 -32.56
N ILE A 339 18.63 24.39 -32.58
CA ILE A 339 18.01 23.47 -31.60
C ILE A 339 18.85 23.49 -30.32
N PRO A 340 18.23 23.42 -29.12
CA PRO A 340 18.96 23.40 -27.85
C PRO A 340 20.04 22.30 -27.82
N PRO A 341 21.15 22.54 -27.12
CA PRO A 341 22.28 21.62 -27.07
C PRO A 341 21.92 20.28 -26.41
N PHE A 342 22.56 19.21 -26.89
CA PHE A 342 22.39 17.85 -26.37
C PHE A 342 23.58 17.44 -25.49
N ALA A 343 23.33 16.64 -24.46
CA ALA A 343 24.40 15.97 -23.73
C ALA A 343 25.07 14.90 -24.60
N ASP A 344 26.35 14.63 -24.37
CA ASP A 344 27.03 13.53 -25.05
C ASP A 344 26.43 12.18 -24.63
N SER A 345 26.29 11.28 -25.59
CA SER A 345 25.77 9.93 -25.39
C SER A 345 26.42 8.97 -26.38
N GLY A 346 26.81 7.79 -25.91
CA GLY A 346 27.24 6.69 -26.78
C GLY A 346 26.10 6.09 -27.61
N ASP A 347 24.87 6.22 -27.09
CA ASP A 347 23.65 5.71 -27.70
C ASP A 347 22.86 6.82 -28.40
N PHE A 348 22.04 6.44 -29.38
CA PHE A 348 21.10 7.36 -30.03
C PHE A 348 19.94 7.68 -29.10
N VAL A 349 19.75 8.97 -28.81
CA VAL A 349 18.63 9.47 -28.01
C VAL A 349 17.61 10.12 -28.93
N ARG A 350 16.32 9.81 -28.74
CA ARG A 350 15.22 10.41 -29.51
C ARG A 350 14.88 11.77 -28.94
N HIS A 351 14.76 12.77 -29.81
CA HIS A 351 14.30 14.11 -29.47
C HIS A 351 13.12 14.49 -30.35
N SER A 352 12.11 15.13 -29.75
CA SER A 352 10.93 15.64 -30.44
C SER A 352 10.70 17.08 -30.01
N PHE A 353 10.48 17.97 -30.98
CA PHE A 353 10.27 19.39 -30.71
C PHE A 353 9.10 19.96 -31.53
N PRO A 354 8.24 20.81 -30.95
CA PRO A 354 7.27 21.58 -31.72
C PRO A 354 7.99 22.54 -32.69
N LEU A 355 7.65 22.49 -33.97
CA LEU A 355 8.24 23.39 -34.98
C LEU A 355 7.87 24.86 -34.75
N SER A 356 6.77 25.13 -34.04
CA SER A 356 6.35 26.48 -33.65
C SER A 356 7.37 27.20 -32.78
N ASP A 357 8.11 26.46 -31.94
CA ASP A 357 9.05 27.03 -30.97
C ASP A 357 10.25 27.69 -31.66
N PHE A 358 10.56 27.25 -32.88
CA PHE A 358 11.68 27.74 -33.67
C PHE A 358 11.27 28.68 -34.81
N GLY A 359 10.02 28.58 -35.28
CA GLY A 359 9.62 29.27 -36.49
C GLY A 359 8.12 29.26 -36.76
N ALA A 360 7.29 29.64 -35.79
CA ALA A 360 5.84 29.75 -35.96
C ALA A 360 5.44 30.45 -37.28
N GLY A 361 4.71 29.74 -38.13
CA GLY A 361 4.22 30.24 -39.42
C GLY A 361 5.24 30.22 -40.59
N LYS A 362 6.51 29.94 -40.32
CA LYS A 362 7.58 29.79 -41.33
C LYS A 362 7.53 28.42 -42.02
N THR A 363 8.24 28.26 -43.13
CA THR A 363 8.28 26.98 -43.87
C THR A 363 9.67 26.36 -43.79
N LEU A 364 9.80 25.23 -43.09
CA LEU A 364 11.03 24.47 -42.93
C LEU A 364 11.45 23.88 -44.28
N SER A 365 12.66 24.19 -44.72
CA SER A 365 13.24 23.74 -45.99
C SER A 365 14.42 22.78 -45.80
N ALA A 366 15.13 22.85 -44.67
CA ALA A 366 16.26 21.97 -44.40
C ALA A 366 16.59 21.86 -42.89
N ILE A 367 17.27 20.78 -42.54
CA ILE A 367 17.89 20.54 -41.23
C ILE A 367 19.40 20.47 -41.47
N ASP A 368 20.13 21.40 -40.87
CA ASP A 368 21.57 21.55 -41.00
C ASP A 368 22.27 20.97 -39.77
N LEU A 369 23.20 20.05 -40.01
CA LEU A 369 24.09 19.52 -39.00
C LEU A 369 25.45 20.19 -39.16
N VAL A 370 25.78 21.13 -38.28
CA VAL A 370 26.97 21.99 -38.36
C VAL A 370 27.87 21.68 -37.18
N ASN A 371 28.95 20.96 -37.41
CA ASN A 371 29.86 20.53 -36.35
C ASN A 371 31.14 21.37 -36.35
N ARG A 372 31.14 22.46 -35.58
CA ARG A 372 32.31 23.33 -35.42
C ARG A 372 33.31 22.85 -34.38
N ASN A 373 33.04 21.73 -33.73
CA ASN A 373 33.94 21.17 -32.72
C ASN A 373 35.21 20.63 -33.38
N THR A 374 36.27 20.54 -32.58
CA THR A 374 37.55 19.94 -32.97
C THR A 374 37.69 18.47 -32.55
N HIS A 375 36.82 17.99 -31.66
CA HIS A 375 36.96 16.70 -30.97
C HIS A 375 35.65 15.92 -30.83
N ARG A 376 34.55 16.37 -31.42
CA ARG A 376 33.24 15.71 -31.30
C ARG A 376 32.73 15.25 -32.65
N ASP A 377 32.08 14.09 -32.65
CA ASP A 377 31.33 13.59 -33.79
C ASP A 377 29.84 13.62 -33.49
N ALA A 378 29.07 14.11 -34.46
CA ALA A 378 27.62 14.21 -34.36
C ALA A 378 26.98 13.25 -35.37
N SER A 379 25.95 12.53 -34.97
CA SER A 379 25.17 11.66 -35.85
C SER A 379 23.68 11.88 -35.67
N ILE A 380 22.94 11.93 -36.77
CA ILE A 380 21.49 12.08 -36.80
C ILE A 380 20.86 10.99 -37.68
N ARG A 381 19.73 10.42 -37.25
CA ARG A 381 18.94 9.44 -38.02
C ARG A 381 17.44 9.55 -37.71
N SER A 382 16.62 8.79 -38.43
CA SER A 382 15.17 8.67 -38.18
C SER A 382 14.44 10.02 -38.17
N VAL A 383 14.84 10.95 -39.02
CA VAL A 383 14.24 12.29 -39.10
C VAL A 383 12.82 12.21 -39.64
N ARG A 384 11.86 12.74 -38.90
CA ARG A 384 10.47 12.91 -39.34
C ARG A 384 9.90 14.26 -38.91
N VAL A 385 9.11 14.86 -39.77
CA VAL A 385 8.30 16.04 -39.50
C VAL A 385 6.85 15.65 -39.68
N PHE A 386 6.03 15.78 -38.65
CA PHE A 386 4.65 15.28 -38.67
C PHE A 386 3.75 16.19 -37.85
N ASP A 387 2.46 16.17 -38.14
CA ASP A 387 1.49 16.80 -37.24
C ASP A 387 1.28 15.86 -36.05
N ALA A 388 1.76 16.26 -34.87
CA ALA A 388 1.62 15.49 -33.65
C ALA A 388 0.16 15.36 -33.19
N GLN A 389 -0.75 16.18 -33.72
CA GLN A 389 -2.19 16.07 -33.48
C GLN A 389 -2.88 15.11 -34.47
N ALA A 390 -2.23 14.76 -35.58
CA ALA A 390 -2.79 13.86 -36.58
C ALA A 390 -2.61 12.39 -36.17
N ARG A 391 -3.69 11.63 -36.32
CA ARG A 391 -3.81 10.23 -35.86
C ARG A 391 -4.33 9.38 -37.00
N GLY A 392 -3.43 8.92 -37.86
CA GLY A 392 -3.80 8.18 -39.07
C GLY A 392 -4.73 8.98 -39.99
N GLY A 393 -4.44 10.25 -40.23
CA GLY A 393 -5.22 11.14 -41.09
C GLY A 393 -6.44 11.78 -40.42
N LEU A 394 -6.60 11.59 -39.10
CA LEU A 394 -7.71 12.13 -38.33
C LEU A 394 -7.21 13.06 -37.23
N LYS A 395 -7.89 14.19 -37.05
CA LYS A 395 -7.63 15.14 -35.96
C LYS A 395 -8.87 15.24 -35.06
N PRO A 396 -8.73 15.21 -33.72
CA PRO A 396 -9.85 15.46 -32.82
C PRO A 396 -10.43 16.86 -33.04
N LYS A 397 -11.74 16.96 -33.27
CA LYS A 397 -12.40 18.25 -33.51
C LYS A 397 -12.79 18.94 -32.19
N ASN A 398 -13.41 18.19 -31.28
CA ASN A 398 -13.80 18.69 -29.95
C ASN A 398 -13.13 17.84 -28.84
N PRO A 399 -11.81 17.94 -28.64
CA PRO A 399 -11.14 17.24 -27.55
C PRO A 399 -11.48 17.90 -26.20
N ILE A 400 -11.90 17.09 -25.23
CA ILE A 400 -12.02 17.48 -23.82
C ILE A 400 -10.64 17.42 -23.16
N SER A 401 -9.86 16.39 -23.47
CA SER A 401 -8.47 16.22 -23.06
C SER A 401 -7.70 15.46 -24.14
N LEU A 402 -6.38 15.62 -24.15
CA LEU A 402 -5.47 14.93 -25.06
C LEU A 402 -4.48 14.09 -24.26
N ALA A 403 -4.22 12.88 -24.74
CA ALA A 403 -3.23 11.98 -24.18
C ALA A 403 -1.85 12.67 -24.10
N ALA A 404 -1.31 12.73 -22.89
CA ALA A 404 -0.03 13.36 -22.61
C ALA A 404 0.60 12.71 -21.36
N ASP A 405 1.93 12.68 -21.31
CA ASP A 405 2.67 12.22 -20.14
C ASP A 405 2.69 13.28 -19.03
N ALA A 406 2.76 12.81 -17.79
CA ALA A 406 3.06 13.63 -16.63
C ALA A 406 4.48 14.18 -16.75
N LEU A 407 4.63 15.46 -16.45
CA LEU A 407 5.92 16.14 -16.41
C LEU A 407 6.17 16.62 -14.99
N VAL A 408 7.15 16.00 -14.33
CA VAL A 408 7.47 16.23 -12.93
C VAL A 408 8.94 16.58 -12.80
N GLU A 409 9.26 17.52 -11.94
CA GLU A 409 10.63 17.87 -11.58
C GLU A 409 10.89 17.39 -10.14
N MET A 410 11.86 16.49 -9.95
CA MET A 410 12.27 16.00 -8.64
C MET A 410 13.69 16.49 -8.34
N ASP A 411 13.86 17.27 -7.27
CA ASP A 411 15.13 17.87 -6.86
C ASP A 411 15.87 18.63 -7.99
N GLY A 412 15.12 19.25 -8.91
CA GLY A 412 15.66 20.00 -10.05
C GLY A 412 15.81 19.18 -11.35
N ILE A 413 15.54 17.88 -11.31
CA ILE A 413 15.64 16.98 -12.47
C ILE A 413 14.25 16.73 -13.04
N GLU A 414 14.04 17.07 -14.30
CA GLU A 414 12.79 16.85 -15.01
C GLU A 414 12.68 15.40 -15.50
N VAL A 415 11.53 14.78 -15.27
CA VAL A 415 11.21 13.40 -15.64
C VAL A 415 9.79 13.31 -16.20
N GLU A 416 9.62 12.42 -17.16
CA GLU A 416 8.34 12.15 -17.82
C GLU A 416 7.81 10.77 -17.44
N ARG A 417 6.50 10.66 -17.21
CA ARG A 417 5.84 9.38 -16.91
C ARG A 417 4.48 9.29 -17.60
N PRO A 418 4.11 8.13 -18.18
CA PRO A 418 2.81 7.96 -18.82
C PRO A 418 1.63 7.87 -17.84
N SER A 419 1.92 7.70 -16.54
CA SER A 419 0.91 7.48 -15.49
C SER A 419 1.02 8.53 -14.39
N ASN A 420 -0.11 8.88 -13.80
CA ASN A 420 -0.17 9.69 -12.57
C ASN A 420 0.19 8.91 -11.31
N VAL A 421 0.29 7.58 -11.41
CA VAL A 421 0.80 6.72 -10.35
C VAL A 421 2.22 6.31 -10.73
N VAL A 422 3.17 6.73 -9.91
CA VAL A 422 4.61 6.67 -10.17
C VAL A 422 5.31 5.98 -9.00
N ASP A 423 5.91 4.82 -9.23
CA ASP A 423 6.52 3.94 -8.22
C ASP A 423 8.04 3.76 -8.38
N ASP A 424 8.64 4.40 -9.38
CA ASP A 424 10.05 4.22 -9.76
C ASP A 424 10.95 5.43 -9.43
N LEU A 425 10.38 6.57 -9.02
CA LEU A 425 11.16 7.78 -8.70
C LEU A 425 11.86 7.69 -7.34
N ILE A 426 11.21 7.04 -6.37
CA ILE A 426 11.75 6.87 -5.03
C ILE A 426 11.62 5.38 -4.65
N PRO A 427 12.73 4.66 -4.38
CA PRO A 427 12.67 3.27 -3.96
C PRO A 427 11.74 3.05 -2.76
N GLY A 428 10.74 2.17 -2.93
CA GLY A 428 9.78 1.82 -1.90
C GLY A 428 8.67 2.86 -1.67
N VAL A 429 8.53 3.88 -2.52
CA VAL A 429 7.48 4.91 -2.41
C VAL A 429 6.71 5.02 -3.71
N LYS A 430 5.38 4.95 -3.60
CA LYS A 430 4.45 5.12 -4.70
C LYS A 430 3.82 6.51 -4.62
N VAL A 431 4.21 7.39 -5.52
CA VAL A 431 3.70 8.76 -5.64
C VAL A 431 2.48 8.77 -6.56
N THR A 432 1.42 9.44 -6.13
CA THR A 432 0.21 9.66 -6.94
C THR A 432 0.03 11.16 -7.17
N LEU A 433 0.17 11.57 -8.43
CA LEU A 433 -0.03 12.93 -8.91
C LEU A 433 -1.53 13.22 -9.05
N ARG A 434 -1.97 14.37 -8.54
CA ARG A 434 -3.38 14.78 -8.51
C ARG A 434 -3.62 16.11 -9.21
N GLY A 435 -2.62 16.98 -9.26
CA GLY A 435 -2.73 18.28 -9.90
C GLY A 435 -1.38 18.93 -10.16
N LYS A 436 -1.43 20.06 -10.87
CA LYS A 436 -0.26 20.91 -11.14
C LYS A 436 0.14 21.68 -9.88
N SER A 437 1.44 21.83 -9.64
CA SER A 437 1.98 22.68 -8.58
C SER A 437 2.36 24.08 -9.09
N THR A 438 2.15 25.10 -8.26
CA THR A 438 2.65 26.47 -8.50
C THR A 438 4.02 26.72 -7.87
N SER A 439 4.38 25.94 -6.86
CA SER A 439 5.65 25.97 -6.14
C SER A 439 6.10 24.55 -5.80
N PRO A 440 7.39 24.33 -5.48
CA PRO A 440 7.85 23.00 -5.09
C PRO A 440 7.12 22.48 -3.84
N VAL A 441 6.63 21.24 -3.92
CA VAL A 441 5.94 20.49 -2.87
C VAL A 441 6.93 19.52 -2.23
N LYS A 442 7.07 19.61 -0.91
CA LYS A 442 7.93 18.70 -0.14
C LYS A 442 7.19 17.40 0.14
N LEU A 443 7.86 16.28 -0.15
CA LEU A 443 7.43 14.93 0.23
C LEU A 443 8.43 14.37 1.25
N SER A 444 7.97 14.07 2.45
CA SER A 444 8.79 13.47 3.50
C SER A 444 8.38 12.02 3.74
N VAL A 445 9.35 11.12 3.81
CA VAL A 445 9.17 9.73 4.22
C VAL A 445 9.74 9.59 5.61
N GLU A 446 8.93 9.12 6.55
CA GLU A 446 9.32 8.95 7.96
C GLU A 446 8.73 7.67 8.55
N PRO A 447 9.23 7.19 9.71
CA PRO A 447 8.55 6.12 10.45
C PRO A 447 7.12 6.51 10.84
N ASP A 448 6.17 5.58 10.73
CA ASP A 448 4.80 5.80 11.21
C ASP A 448 4.72 5.64 12.75
N ARG A 449 5.07 6.72 13.44
CA ARG A 449 5.04 6.78 14.92
C ARG A 449 3.63 6.63 15.48
N ASN A 450 2.59 7.02 14.72
CA ASN A 450 1.21 6.89 15.17
C ASN A 450 0.78 5.41 15.19
N ALA A 451 1.12 4.64 14.15
CA ALA A 451 0.87 3.21 14.14
C ALA A 451 1.54 2.50 15.33
N ALA A 452 2.79 2.87 15.65
CA ALA A 452 3.50 2.35 16.81
C ALA A 452 2.81 2.73 18.15
N LYS A 453 2.41 4.00 18.29
CA LYS A 453 1.69 4.52 19.47
C LYS A 453 0.39 3.74 19.72
N GLU A 454 -0.45 3.61 18.69
CA GLU A 454 -1.73 2.92 18.79
C GLU A 454 -1.58 1.45 19.19
N ALA A 455 -0.54 0.78 18.70
CA ALA A 455 -0.28 -0.60 19.09
C ALA A 455 0.16 -0.74 20.56
N VAL A 456 0.96 0.20 21.07
CA VAL A 456 1.32 0.27 22.50
C VAL A 456 0.07 0.53 23.36
N ILE A 457 -0.78 1.49 22.95
CA ILE A 457 -2.05 1.79 23.63
C ILE A 457 -2.96 0.56 23.66
N ALA A 458 -3.08 -0.15 22.54
CA ALA A 458 -3.90 -1.36 22.45
C ALA A 458 -3.39 -2.48 23.39
N LEU A 459 -2.07 -2.69 23.45
CA LEU A 459 -1.46 -3.65 24.38
C LEU A 459 -1.78 -3.29 25.85
N VAL A 460 -1.54 -2.03 26.23
CA VAL A 460 -1.82 -1.54 27.58
C VAL A 460 -3.31 -1.64 27.92
N GLY A 461 -4.20 -1.32 26.97
CA GLY A 461 -5.63 -1.46 27.10
C GLY A 461 -6.06 -2.90 27.38
N ASN A 462 -5.54 -3.87 26.62
CA ASN A 462 -5.83 -5.29 26.84
C ASN A 462 -5.22 -5.81 28.15
N TYR A 463 -4.04 -5.34 28.52
CA TYR A 463 -3.42 -5.62 29.82
C TYR A 463 -4.34 -5.16 30.95
N ASN A 464 -4.81 -3.91 30.90
CA ASN A 464 -5.66 -3.32 31.93
C ASN A 464 -7.01 -4.03 32.03
N LYS A 465 -7.63 -4.40 30.91
CA LYS A 465 -8.88 -5.18 30.89
C LYS A 465 -8.71 -6.54 31.57
N LEU A 466 -7.59 -7.24 31.34
CA LEU A 466 -7.32 -8.53 31.97
C LEU A 466 -7.03 -8.39 33.47
N ILE A 467 -6.26 -7.38 33.88
CA ILE A 467 -5.99 -7.09 35.29
C ILE A 467 -7.29 -6.71 36.01
N ALA A 468 -8.16 -5.92 35.37
CA ALA A 468 -9.45 -5.49 35.91
C ALA A 468 -10.36 -6.70 36.14
N GLU A 469 -10.54 -7.55 35.12
CA GLU A 469 -11.32 -8.78 35.26
C GLU A 469 -10.74 -9.69 36.34
N THR A 470 -9.42 -9.87 36.38
CA THR A 470 -8.79 -10.68 37.43
C THR A 470 -9.06 -10.11 38.83
N ASN A 471 -8.98 -8.79 39.00
CA ASN A 471 -9.28 -8.14 40.27
C ASN A 471 -10.74 -8.33 40.70
N VAL A 472 -11.69 -8.21 39.76
CA VAL A 472 -13.11 -8.44 40.03
C VAL A 472 -13.36 -9.90 40.41
N LEU A 473 -12.75 -10.85 39.71
CA LEU A 473 -12.96 -12.27 39.96
C LEU A 473 -12.34 -12.75 41.28
N THR A 474 -11.23 -12.16 41.74
CA THR A 474 -10.50 -12.66 42.92
C THR A 474 -10.73 -11.86 44.21
N ARG A 475 -11.40 -10.70 44.14
CA ARG A 475 -11.66 -9.83 45.30
C ARG A 475 -13.17 -9.65 45.55
N LEU A 476 -13.54 -9.40 46.81
CA LEU A 476 -14.91 -9.07 47.22
C LEU A 476 -15.19 -7.56 47.25
N ASP A 477 -14.29 -6.74 46.70
CA ASP A 477 -14.35 -5.29 46.77
C ASP A 477 -15.00 -4.69 45.50
N GLY A 478 -16.25 -4.23 45.63
CA GLY A 478 -16.98 -3.59 44.54
C GLY A 478 -16.39 -2.25 44.08
N GLN A 479 -15.45 -1.65 44.83
CA GLN A 479 -14.74 -0.45 44.36
C GLN A 479 -13.92 -0.74 43.09
N VAL A 480 -13.54 -1.99 42.82
CA VAL A 480 -12.81 -2.38 41.59
C VAL A 480 -13.60 -2.08 40.33
N ILE A 481 -14.94 -2.16 40.40
CA ILE A 481 -15.80 -1.92 39.24
C ILE A 481 -16.03 -0.41 39.06
N ARG A 482 -16.13 0.33 40.17
CA ARG A 482 -16.39 1.78 40.15
C ARG A 482 -15.24 2.62 39.60
N GLU A 483 -14.02 2.08 39.61
CA GLU A 483 -12.82 2.72 39.05
C GLU A 483 -12.68 2.49 37.53
N LEU A 484 -13.54 1.67 36.92
CA LEU A 484 -13.49 1.34 35.50
C LEU A 484 -14.43 2.27 34.71
N ASP A 485 -14.00 3.52 34.53
CA ASP A 485 -14.79 4.58 33.88
C ASP A 485 -15.19 4.30 32.42
N TYR A 486 -14.56 3.29 31.79
CA TYR A 486 -14.84 2.88 30.41
C TYR A 486 -15.99 1.87 30.27
N LEU A 487 -16.52 1.33 31.37
CA LEU A 487 -17.61 0.34 31.31
C LEU A 487 -18.96 1.03 31.11
N SER A 488 -19.78 0.48 30.23
CA SER A 488 -21.20 0.79 30.19
C SER A 488 -21.91 0.29 31.45
N LYS A 489 -23.11 0.81 31.74
CA LYS A 489 -23.91 0.39 32.91
C LYS A 489 -24.19 -1.11 32.90
N ASP A 490 -24.44 -1.68 31.72
CA ASP A 490 -24.74 -3.11 31.58
C ASP A 490 -23.49 -3.96 31.79
N GLU A 491 -22.33 -3.53 31.29
CA GLU A 491 -21.06 -4.22 31.53
C GLU A 491 -20.64 -4.16 33.00
N ALA A 492 -20.83 -3.02 33.67
CA ALA A 492 -20.57 -2.88 35.09
C ALA A 492 -21.43 -3.85 35.90
N LYS A 493 -22.72 -3.96 35.58
CA LYS A 493 -23.64 -4.91 36.22
C LYS A 493 -23.23 -6.36 35.97
N ALA A 494 -22.83 -6.70 34.75
CA ALA A 494 -22.33 -8.04 34.42
C ALA A 494 -21.05 -8.40 35.19
N MET A 495 -20.18 -7.42 35.46
CA MET A 495 -18.99 -7.60 36.29
C MET A 495 -19.35 -7.74 37.78
N GLU A 496 -20.37 -7.03 38.27
CA GLU A 496 -20.86 -7.16 39.65
C GLU A 496 -21.38 -8.58 39.94
N GLU A 497 -22.07 -9.20 38.99
CA GLU A 497 -22.55 -10.59 39.12
C GLU A 497 -21.41 -11.61 39.26
N LYS A 498 -20.19 -11.27 38.80
CA LYS A 498 -19.00 -12.13 38.82
C LYS A 498 -18.04 -11.78 39.96
N LEU A 499 -18.36 -10.77 40.77
CA LEU A 499 -17.50 -10.27 41.84
C LEU A 499 -17.15 -11.37 42.84
N GLY A 500 -15.86 -11.63 43.02
CA GLY A 500 -15.34 -12.65 43.93
C GLY A 500 -15.65 -14.10 43.53
N ALA A 501 -16.15 -14.36 42.32
CA ALA A 501 -16.54 -15.70 41.88
C ALA A 501 -15.36 -16.71 41.85
N LEU A 502 -14.11 -16.22 41.77
CA LEU A 502 -12.88 -17.01 41.84
C LEU A 502 -12.00 -16.58 43.03
N GLN A 503 -12.62 -16.11 44.11
CA GLN A 503 -11.91 -15.77 45.33
C GLN A 503 -11.10 -16.99 45.84
N GLY A 504 -9.82 -16.77 46.12
CA GLY A 504 -8.91 -17.82 46.57
C GLY A 504 -8.31 -18.70 45.47
N ASP A 505 -8.66 -18.49 44.19
CA ASP A 505 -7.96 -19.16 43.11
C ASP A 505 -6.51 -18.64 43.00
N SER A 506 -5.54 -19.52 43.23
CA SER A 506 -4.12 -19.16 43.22
C SER A 506 -3.57 -18.95 41.80
N THR A 507 -4.17 -19.56 40.78
CA THR A 507 -3.65 -19.51 39.41
C THR A 507 -3.82 -18.12 38.79
N LEU A 508 -4.98 -17.48 38.97
CA LEU A 508 -5.17 -16.09 38.51
C LEU A 508 -4.31 -15.09 39.28
N ASN A 509 -4.19 -15.27 40.58
CA ASN A 509 -3.38 -14.37 41.41
C ASN A 509 -1.88 -14.49 41.07
N GLN A 510 -1.39 -15.71 40.82
CA GLN A 510 -0.01 -15.93 40.38
C GLN A 510 0.24 -15.36 38.98
N PHE A 511 -0.68 -15.59 38.03
CA PHE A 511 -0.60 -15.00 36.70
C PHE A 511 -0.51 -13.47 36.76
N LYS A 512 -1.44 -12.84 37.51
CA LYS A 512 -1.46 -11.39 37.72
C LYS A 512 -0.13 -10.89 38.31
N ALA A 513 0.38 -11.54 39.36
CA ALA A 513 1.63 -11.12 40.00
C ALA A 513 2.85 -11.23 39.08
N THR A 514 2.91 -12.27 38.24
CA THR A 514 3.98 -12.43 37.23
C THR A 514 3.85 -11.39 36.13
N LEU A 515 2.63 -11.13 35.64
CA LEU A 515 2.36 -10.14 34.61
C LEU A 515 2.71 -8.71 35.08
N GLN A 516 2.36 -8.37 36.32
CA GLN A 516 2.73 -7.09 36.94
C GLN A 516 4.25 -6.93 37.12
N ARG A 517 4.94 -8.02 37.49
CA ARG A 517 6.40 -8.04 37.58
C ARG A 517 7.05 -7.84 36.21
N ALA A 518 6.51 -8.45 35.17
CA ALA A 518 6.99 -8.27 33.81
C ALA A 518 6.92 -6.80 33.37
N ALA A 519 5.86 -6.07 33.76
CA ALA A 519 5.73 -4.65 33.43
C ALA A 519 6.73 -3.73 34.16
N SER A 520 7.29 -4.16 35.30
CA SER A 520 8.28 -3.40 36.08
C SER A 520 9.71 -3.92 35.95
N THR A 521 9.93 -4.99 35.19
CA THR A 521 11.26 -5.57 34.95
C THR A 521 11.99 -4.75 33.87
N PRO A 522 13.29 -4.49 34.03
CA PRO A 522 14.08 -3.86 32.97
C PRO A 522 14.36 -4.82 31.81
N TYR A 523 14.27 -4.30 30.58
CA TYR A 523 14.60 -5.01 29.33
C TYR A 523 15.79 -4.34 28.65
N ALA A 524 16.65 -5.14 28.01
CA ALA A 524 17.83 -4.65 27.33
C ALA A 524 17.46 -3.93 26.03
N THR A 525 18.02 -2.74 25.81
CA THR A 525 17.88 -1.96 24.57
C THR A 525 19.23 -1.35 24.20
N SER A 526 19.35 -0.88 22.95
CA SER A 526 20.48 -0.13 22.40
C SER A 526 20.76 1.19 23.11
N SER A 527 19.83 1.68 23.95
CA SER A 527 20.02 2.84 24.82
C SER A 527 20.39 2.48 26.26
N ASP A 528 20.84 1.24 26.50
CA ASP A 528 21.26 0.74 27.80
C ASP A 528 20.25 1.07 28.92
N ARG A 529 20.72 1.74 29.99
CA ARG A 529 19.91 2.05 31.17
C ARG A 529 18.91 3.19 30.92
N ASP A 530 19.17 4.07 29.96
CA ASP A 530 18.32 5.24 29.71
C ASP A 530 16.92 4.85 29.25
N LEU A 531 16.76 3.71 28.56
CA LEU A 531 15.48 3.22 28.08
C LEU A 531 15.39 1.71 28.29
N SER A 532 15.38 1.30 29.55
CA SER A 532 15.24 -0.11 29.94
C SER A 532 13.90 -0.44 30.61
N LEU A 533 13.10 0.56 30.97
CA LEU A 533 11.82 0.37 31.67
C LEU A 533 10.67 0.98 30.86
N LEU A 534 9.48 0.37 30.95
CA LEU A 534 8.24 0.95 30.40
C LEU A 534 7.98 2.37 30.93
N SER A 535 8.37 2.64 32.19
CA SER A 535 8.21 3.97 32.79
C SER A 535 9.02 5.06 32.08
N HIS A 536 10.13 4.72 31.42
CA HIS A 536 10.95 5.68 30.69
C HIS A 536 10.27 6.16 29.40
N ILE A 537 9.35 5.36 28.84
CA ILE A 537 8.52 5.74 27.68
C ILE A 537 7.15 6.28 28.10
N GLY A 538 6.95 6.56 29.40
CA GLY A 538 5.67 7.06 29.91
C GLY A 538 4.61 6.00 30.17
N VAL A 539 4.96 4.70 30.19
CA VAL A 539 4.02 3.61 30.52
C VAL A 539 4.35 3.06 31.91
N SER A 540 3.52 3.35 32.91
CA SER A 540 3.77 2.87 34.28
C SER A 540 2.49 2.85 35.11
N THR A 541 2.55 2.27 36.31
CA THR A 541 1.42 2.30 37.27
C THR A 541 1.21 3.68 37.93
N ASP A 542 2.00 4.70 37.57
CA ASP A 542 1.95 6.07 38.13
C ASP A 542 2.39 7.11 37.07
N ALA A 543 2.05 6.87 35.79
CA ALA A 543 2.59 7.65 34.67
C ALA A 543 2.16 9.13 34.70
N SER A 544 0.97 9.41 35.22
CA SER A 544 0.38 10.75 35.28
C SER A 544 0.97 11.69 36.36
N ARG A 545 1.90 11.22 37.21
CA ARG A 545 2.35 11.94 38.41
C ARG A 545 3.66 12.73 38.26
N SER A 546 3.80 13.51 37.19
CA SER A 546 4.88 14.52 37.09
C SER A 546 4.63 15.75 38.00
N GLY A 547 4.23 15.54 39.26
CA GLY A 547 3.93 16.61 40.21
C GLY A 547 3.93 16.11 41.66
N THR A 548 4.86 16.63 42.45
CA THR A 548 5.02 16.39 43.90
C THR A 548 3.79 16.90 44.65
N GLY A 549 2.78 16.05 44.93
CA GLY A 549 1.65 16.46 45.79
C GLY A 549 0.35 15.64 45.77
N GLY A 550 0.18 14.61 44.93
CA GLY A 550 -1.06 13.82 44.93
C GLY A 550 -1.17 12.89 46.14
N GLY A 551 -2.35 12.73 46.74
CA GLY A 551 -2.62 11.75 47.81
C GLY A 551 -2.52 10.28 47.34
N TYR A 552 -2.62 9.34 48.30
CA TYR A 552 -2.69 7.91 48.04
C TYR A 552 -3.93 7.60 47.19
N ASP A 553 -3.74 7.03 46.00
CA ASP A 553 -4.84 6.55 45.16
C ASP A 553 -4.87 5.02 45.21
N VAL A 554 -5.95 4.48 45.77
CA VAL A 554 -6.15 3.05 46.01
C VAL A 554 -6.22 2.27 44.69
N SER A 555 -6.61 2.92 43.59
CA SER A 555 -6.68 2.34 42.24
C SER A 555 -5.29 1.93 41.75
N ARG A 556 -4.24 2.66 42.14
CA ARG A 556 -2.84 2.42 41.73
C ARG A 556 -2.25 1.15 42.34
N LEU A 557 -2.73 0.74 43.52
CA LEU A 557 -2.33 -0.51 44.18
C LEU A 557 -2.90 -1.76 43.47
N ARG A 558 -3.73 -1.57 42.43
CA ARG A 558 -4.38 -2.66 41.70
C ARG A 558 -3.58 -3.09 40.46
N GLY A 559 -2.53 -2.33 40.13
CA GLY A 559 -1.51 -2.60 39.11
C GLY A 559 -1.99 -2.46 37.67
N TYR A 560 -2.87 -1.49 37.45
CA TYR A 560 -3.18 -0.94 36.13
C TYR A 560 -2.00 -0.11 35.61
N LEU A 561 -1.79 -0.12 34.30
CA LEU A 561 -0.83 0.73 33.61
C LEU A 561 -1.53 1.98 33.08
N GLU A 562 -0.91 3.13 33.30
CA GLU A 562 -1.27 4.42 32.73
C GLU A 562 -0.28 4.78 31.63
N ILE A 563 -0.73 5.61 30.68
CA ILE A 563 0.10 6.13 29.59
C ILE A 563 0.17 7.65 29.71
N ASP A 564 1.37 8.19 29.88
CA ASP A 564 1.67 9.59 29.62
C ASP A 564 1.93 9.73 28.12
N GLU A 565 0.88 10.10 27.36
CA GLU A 565 0.95 10.22 25.90
C GLU A 565 2.07 11.17 25.44
N LYS A 566 2.36 12.24 26.18
CA LYS A 566 3.39 13.20 25.79
C LYS A 566 4.78 12.59 25.89
N LYS A 567 5.05 11.81 26.95
CA LYS A 567 6.32 11.08 27.10
C LYS A 567 6.44 9.97 26.07
N LEU A 568 5.34 9.26 25.77
CA LEU A 568 5.33 8.24 24.74
C LEU A 568 5.60 8.84 23.36
N ASP A 569 4.95 9.95 23.01
CA ASP A 569 5.15 10.66 21.75
C ASP A 569 6.61 11.13 21.61
N SER A 570 7.20 11.67 22.68
CA SER A 570 8.62 12.06 22.68
C SER A 570 9.55 10.85 22.51
N ALA A 571 9.30 9.75 23.23
CA ALA A 571 10.11 8.55 23.12
C ALA A 571 10.05 7.93 21.72
N LEU A 572 8.87 7.86 21.11
CA LEU A 572 8.67 7.39 19.74
C LEU A 572 9.31 8.33 18.70
N LYS A 573 9.37 9.63 18.98
CA LYS A 573 10.03 10.61 18.12
C LYS A 573 11.54 10.47 18.15
N ASP A 574 12.11 10.41 19.35
CA ASP A 574 13.55 10.58 19.56
C ASP A 574 14.31 9.25 19.58
N ARG A 575 13.66 8.15 19.97
CA ARG A 575 14.30 6.84 20.23
C ARG A 575 13.45 5.64 19.79
N LEU A 576 12.83 5.71 18.61
CA LEU A 576 11.93 4.66 18.11
C LEU A 576 12.52 3.24 18.14
N GLY A 577 13.80 3.10 17.75
CA GLY A 577 14.50 1.80 17.78
C GLY A 577 14.57 1.19 19.17
N SER A 578 14.99 1.99 20.16
CA SER A 578 15.05 1.57 21.56
C SER A 578 13.66 1.27 22.14
N VAL A 579 12.63 2.01 21.72
CA VAL A 579 11.24 1.71 22.12
C VAL A 579 10.79 0.37 21.55
N LYS A 580 11.10 0.06 20.28
CA LYS A 580 10.84 -1.26 19.67
C LYS A 580 11.50 -2.37 20.49
N GLU A 581 12.78 -2.22 20.80
CA GLU A 581 13.57 -3.19 21.58
C GLU A 581 13.01 -3.41 22.99
N LEU A 582 12.45 -2.37 23.62
CA LEU A 582 11.81 -2.49 24.93
C LEU A 582 10.64 -3.49 24.94
N PHE A 583 9.91 -3.60 23.82
CA PHE A 583 8.83 -4.57 23.64
C PHE A 583 9.33 -5.90 23.10
N ALA A 584 10.27 -5.86 22.15
CA ALA A 584 10.89 -7.05 21.58
C ALA A 584 12.28 -6.73 21.03
N ASN A 585 13.27 -7.40 21.58
CA ASN A 585 14.67 -7.32 21.20
C ASN A 585 15.19 -8.73 20.87
N ASP A 586 16.07 -8.79 19.90
CA ASP A 586 16.86 -9.96 19.54
C ASP A 586 18.27 -9.75 20.13
N THR A 587 18.57 -10.47 21.21
CA THR A 587 19.83 -10.24 21.94
C THR A 587 21.04 -10.98 21.38
N ASP A 588 20.84 -11.99 20.51
CA ASP A 588 21.93 -12.80 19.95
C ASP A 588 22.09 -12.68 18.42
N GLY A 589 21.18 -11.97 17.75
CA GLY A 589 21.23 -11.62 16.34
C GLY A 589 20.77 -12.74 15.40
N ASP A 590 20.02 -13.72 15.90
CA ASP A 590 19.51 -14.84 15.11
C ASP A 590 18.20 -14.55 14.35
N LEU A 591 17.73 -13.28 14.41
CA LEU A 591 16.47 -12.77 13.87
C LEU A 591 15.22 -13.24 14.64
N ILE A 592 15.37 -13.80 15.84
CA ILE A 592 14.30 -14.23 16.73
C ILE A 592 14.34 -13.38 17.99
N ASN A 593 13.26 -12.64 18.24
CA ASN A 593 13.16 -11.84 19.45
C ASN A 593 13.04 -12.75 20.69
N ASP A 594 13.95 -12.60 21.66
CA ASP A 594 14.09 -13.41 22.86
C ASP A 594 13.93 -12.62 24.17
N SER A 595 13.92 -11.29 24.07
CA SER A 595 13.79 -10.35 25.19
C SER A 595 12.76 -9.26 24.91
N GLY A 596 12.24 -8.62 25.96
CA GLY A 596 11.27 -7.52 25.87
C GLY A 596 9.92 -7.80 26.53
N PHE A 597 9.19 -6.74 26.84
CA PHE A 597 7.92 -6.84 27.55
C PHE A 597 6.87 -7.64 26.78
N ALA A 598 6.73 -7.41 25.47
CA ALA A 598 5.75 -8.11 24.64
C ALA A 598 6.07 -9.59 24.50
N ILE A 599 7.35 -9.95 24.41
CA ILE A 599 7.82 -11.35 24.42
C ILE A 599 7.44 -12.03 25.74
N LYS A 600 7.71 -11.39 26.89
CA LYS A 600 7.33 -11.97 28.19
C LYS A 600 5.83 -12.10 28.39
N VAL A 601 5.03 -11.17 27.85
CA VAL A 601 3.57 -11.30 27.85
C VAL A 601 3.12 -12.48 26.98
N ASP A 602 3.68 -12.67 25.78
CA ASP A 602 3.37 -13.82 24.92
C ASP A 602 3.74 -15.15 25.58
N GLU A 603 4.96 -15.29 26.10
CA GLU A 603 5.43 -16.48 26.81
C GLU A 603 4.52 -16.84 27.98
N LEU A 604 4.21 -15.86 28.83
CA LEU A 604 3.37 -16.05 30.00
C LEU A 604 1.97 -16.49 29.59
N THR A 605 1.32 -15.75 28.69
CA THR A 605 -0.06 -16.03 28.27
C THR A 605 -0.18 -17.34 27.50
N LYS A 606 0.81 -17.69 26.68
CA LYS A 606 0.83 -18.93 25.89
C LYS A 606 0.63 -20.17 26.75
N SER A 607 1.37 -20.30 27.87
CA SER A 607 1.25 -21.44 28.79
C SER A 607 -0.16 -21.63 29.39
N TYR A 608 -0.97 -20.58 29.40
CA TYR A 608 -2.35 -20.62 29.89
C TYR A 608 -3.35 -20.96 28.78
N VAL A 609 -3.18 -20.36 27.60
CA VAL A 609 -4.20 -20.37 26.53
C VAL A 609 -3.97 -21.41 25.43
N GLU A 610 -2.76 -21.97 25.33
CA GLU A 610 -2.45 -22.99 24.32
C GLU A 610 -3.24 -24.29 24.53
N THR A 611 -3.31 -25.11 23.49
CA THR A 611 -4.00 -26.41 23.57
C THR A 611 -3.34 -27.29 24.63
N GLY A 612 -4.14 -27.75 25.61
CA GLY A 612 -3.63 -28.50 26.76
C GLY A 612 -2.99 -27.64 27.85
N GLY A 613 -2.99 -26.31 27.71
CA GLY A 613 -2.51 -25.38 28.72
C GLY A 613 -3.41 -25.30 29.96
N ILE A 614 -3.03 -24.43 30.91
CA ILE A 614 -3.64 -24.35 32.25
C ILE A 614 -5.16 -24.14 32.20
N LEU A 615 -5.67 -23.29 31.30
CA LEU A 615 -7.10 -23.04 31.17
C LEU A 615 -7.87 -24.26 30.65
N SER A 616 -7.28 -25.00 29.71
CA SER A 616 -7.85 -26.25 29.20
C SER A 616 -7.95 -27.30 30.31
N LEU A 617 -6.93 -27.39 31.16
CA LEU A 617 -6.92 -28.32 32.30
C LEU A 617 -7.95 -27.91 33.37
N LYS A 618 -8.07 -26.61 33.68
CA LYS A 618 -9.08 -26.08 34.62
C LYS A 618 -10.50 -26.37 34.15
N THR A 619 -10.81 -26.01 32.91
CA THR A 619 -12.15 -26.21 32.33
C THR A 619 -12.50 -27.70 32.19
N GLY A 620 -11.56 -28.55 31.77
CA GLY A 620 -11.75 -30.00 31.73
C GLY A 620 -11.99 -30.65 33.11
N GLY A 621 -11.32 -30.13 34.15
CA GLY A 621 -11.57 -30.54 35.54
C GLY A 621 -12.97 -30.15 36.02
N ILE A 622 -13.44 -28.97 35.66
CA ILE A 622 -14.82 -28.51 35.95
C ILE A 622 -15.84 -29.38 35.20
N ASP A 623 -15.59 -29.66 33.91
CA ASP A 623 -16.47 -30.53 33.10
C ASP A 623 -16.62 -31.92 33.70
N THR A 624 -15.53 -32.48 34.23
CA THR A 624 -15.57 -33.78 34.91
C THR A 624 -16.45 -33.74 36.16
N ARG A 625 -16.38 -32.66 36.96
CA ARG A 625 -17.22 -32.48 38.15
C ARG A 625 -18.69 -32.30 37.79
N ILE A 626 -18.98 -31.48 36.77
CA ILE A 626 -20.33 -31.31 36.24
C ILE A 626 -20.92 -32.66 35.82
N ALA A 627 -20.15 -33.47 35.08
CA ALA A 627 -20.59 -34.79 34.66
C ALA A 627 -20.86 -35.75 35.84
N GLN A 628 -20.04 -35.69 36.90
CA GLN A 628 -20.25 -36.47 38.12
C GLN A 628 -21.53 -36.06 38.85
N ASP A 629 -21.76 -34.76 39.03
CA ASP A 629 -22.97 -34.27 39.70
C ASP A 629 -24.24 -34.51 38.87
N LYS A 630 -24.17 -34.40 37.54
CA LYS A 630 -25.30 -34.78 36.65
C LYS A 630 -25.69 -36.24 36.81
N ARG A 631 -24.73 -37.17 36.85
CA ARG A 631 -25.00 -38.60 37.14
C ARG A 631 -25.61 -38.82 38.53
N ARG A 632 -25.17 -38.03 39.52
CA ARG A 632 -25.73 -38.09 40.89
C ARG A 632 -27.18 -37.60 40.90
N ILE A 633 -27.48 -36.53 40.18
CA ILE A 633 -28.84 -35.99 39.99
C ILE A 633 -29.74 -37.04 39.33
N GLU A 634 -29.30 -37.68 38.25
CA GLU A 634 -30.04 -38.77 37.59
C GLU A 634 -30.37 -39.92 38.56
N THR A 635 -29.41 -40.29 39.40
CA THR A 635 -29.62 -41.34 40.43
C THR A 635 -30.63 -40.89 41.48
N MET A 636 -30.52 -39.65 41.97
CA MET A 636 -31.47 -39.08 42.93
C MET A 636 -32.87 -38.96 42.34
N ASP A 637 -33.00 -38.61 41.06
CA ASP A 637 -34.29 -38.55 40.37
C ASP A 637 -34.98 -39.90 40.32
N ALA A 638 -34.26 -40.96 39.96
CA ALA A 638 -34.80 -42.31 40.00
C ALA A 638 -35.25 -42.72 41.42
N GLN A 639 -34.48 -42.35 42.45
CA GLN A 639 -34.83 -42.62 43.85
C GLN A 639 -36.06 -41.84 44.31
N LEU A 640 -36.19 -40.57 43.92
CA LEU A 640 -37.33 -39.72 44.25
C LEU A 640 -38.61 -40.24 43.62
N ILE A 641 -38.58 -40.66 42.35
CA ILE A 641 -39.74 -41.27 41.68
C ILE A 641 -40.19 -42.53 42.42
N ALA A 642 -39.25 -43.45 42.72
CA ALA A 642 -39.56 -44.68 43.44
C ALA A 642 -40.15 -44.43 44.84
N LYS A 643 -39.65 -43.40 45.53
CA LYS A 643 -40.14 -42.99 46.85
C LYS A 643 -41.52 -42.34 46.78
N GLU A 644 -41.78 -41.49 45.79
CA GLU A 644 -43.09 -40.89 45.55
C GLU A 644 -44.14 -41.97 45.28
N ASP A 645 -43.82 -42.94 44.43
CA ASP A 645 -44.70 -44.08 44.15
C ASP A 645 -44.98 -44.92 45.40
N ASP A 646 -43.98 -45.12 46.25
CA ASP A 646 -44.14 -45.84 47.53
C ASP A 646 -45.03 -45.09 48.52
N LEU A 647 -44.83 -43.78 48.66
CA LEU A 647 -45.68 -42.93 49.46
C LEU A 647 -47.12 -42.94 48.94
N LYS A 648 -47.33 -42.77 47.63
CA LYS A 648 -48.67 -42.86 46.99
C LYS A 648 -49.36 -44.19 47.31
N ARG A 649 -48.64 -45.32 47.20
CA ARG A 649 -49.18 -46.64 47.57
C ARG A 649 -49.57 -46.70 49.06
N LYS A 650 -48.69 -46.29 49.97
CA LYS A 650 -48.92 -46.35 51.42
C LYS A 650 -50.08 -45.47 51.86
N TYR A 651 -50.13 -44.22 51.38
CA TYR A 651 -51.21 -43.29 51.70
C TYR A 651 -52.53 -43.70 51.04
N GLY A 652 -52.51 -44.26 49.83
CA GLY A 652 -53.71 -44.83 49.20
C GLY A 652 -54.28 -46.02 49.97
N LEU A 653 -53.43 -46.91 50.49
CA LEU A 653 -53.86 -48.01 51.38
C LEU A 653 -54.44 -47.50 52.70
N MET A 654 -53.81 -46.48 53.30
CA MET A 654 -54.28 -45.83 54.52
C MET A 654 -55.66 -45.19 54.31
N GLU A 655 -55.84 -44.43 53.23
CA GLU A 655 -57.11 -43.79 52.88
C GLU A 655 -58.21 -44.84 52.64
N GLY A 656 -57.89 -45.93 51.93
CA GLY A 656 -58.79 -47.07 51.76
C GLY A 656 -59.12 -47.82 53.06
N ALA A 657 -58.23 -47.81 54.06
CA ALA A 657 -58.48 -48.38 55.39
C ALA A 657 -59.32 -47.44 56.27
N LEU A 658 -59.04 -46.13 56.24
CA LEU A 658 -59.81 -45.10 56.95
C LEU A 658 -61.25 -45.01 56.43
N ASN A 659 -61.43 -45.02 55.11
CA ASN A 659 -62.76 -45.05 54.49
C ASN A 659 -63.55 -46.30 54.91
N ARG A 660 -62.89 -47.47 55.01
CA ARG A 660 -63.51 -48.69 55.53
C ARG A 660 -63.88 -48.56 57.01
N MET A 661 -62.98 -48.08 57.86
CA MET A 661 -63.26 -47.83 59.28
C MET A 661 -64.44 -46.86 59.47
N GLU A 662 -64.51 -45.79 58.68
CA GLU A 662 -65.57 -44.79 58.75
C GLU A 662 -66.90 -45.35 58.23
N SER A 663 -66.89 -46.16 57.17
CA SER A 663 -68.09 -46.88 56.72
C SER A 663 -68.62 -47.86 57.77
N THR A 664 -67.73 -48.53 58.50
CA THR A 664 -68.08 -49.43 59.61
C THR A 664 -68.59 -48.62 60.81
N SER A 665 -67.96 -47.50 61.16
CA SER A 665 -68.40 -46.59 62.23
C SER A 665 -69.77 -45.99 61.92
N GLY A 666 -69.99 -45.51 60.69
CA GLY A 666 -71.27 -45.00 60.25
C GLY A 666 -72.36 -46.07 60.26
N SER A 667 -72.02 -47.30 59.87
CA SER A 667 -72.94 -48.45 59.97
C SER A 667 -73.31 -48.76 61.42
N ILE A 668 -72.33 -48.69 62.34
CA ILE A 668 -72.54 -48.87 63.79
C ILE A 668 -73.37 -47.73 64.38
N ASP A 669 -73.11 -46.47 63.99
CA ASP A 669 -73.88 -45.32 64.45
C ASP A 669 -75.32 -45.34 63.95
N GLN A 670 -75.54 -45.80 62.72
CA GLN A 670 -76.86 -45.95 62.12
C GLN A 670 -77.62 -47.15 62.72
N PHE A 671 -76.90 -48.21 63.08
CA PHE A 671 -77.44 -49.30 63.90
C PHE A 671 -77.86 -48.80 65.30
N ASN A 672 -77.01 -48.03 65.99
CA ASN A 672 -77.30 -47.47 67.31
C ASN A 672 -78.43 -46.41 67.30
N LYS A 673 -78.59 -45.65 66.22
CA LYS A 673 -79.70 -44.70 66.06
C LYS A 673 -81.03 -45.41 65.80
N ASN A 674 -81.02 -46.54 65.09
CA ASN A 674 -82.21 -47.34 64.84
C ASN A 674 -82.61 -48.20 66.06
N SER A 675 -81.71 -48.43 67.03
CA SER A 675 -82.03 -49.12 68.28
C SER A 675 -82.58 -48.22 69.39
N ASN A 676 -82.67 -46.89 69.15
CA ASN A 676 -83.14 -45.88 70.11
C ASN A 676 -84.45 -45.17 69.65
N GLN A 677 -85.22 -45.77 68.74
CA GLN A 677 -86.61 -45.36 68.42
C GLN A 677 -87.62 -46.36 68.95
#